data_AF-A0A7W0ZWS9-F1
#
_entry.id   AF-A0A7W0ZWS9-F1
#
_cell.length_a   1.000
_cell.length_b   1.000
_cell.length_c   1.000
_cell.angle_alpha   90.00
_cell.angle_beta   90.00
_cell.angle_gamma   90.00
#
_symmetry.space_group_name_H-M   'P 1'
#
loop_
_entity.id
_entity.type
_entity.pdbx_description
1 polymer ?
#
loop_
_entity_poly.entity_id
_entity_poly.type
_entity_poly.pdbx_seq_one_letter_code
_entity_poly.pdbx_strand_id
1 'polypeptide(L)'
;MAINSDDPPTEASSTVDELLRAGRHDDAARAALDAGLHARAADLYEKLWDFRGALTASRAGADLPRALRYALELGDTAASSELLATLTATDEGTQAALDVLTRMRRHADAAPLAEKLGDTNRAIDLYIRARKDLDAARLLEAAGRDRDAGKLLEKALDFAAQGERAPIQLALGRILARRGAYPEAARLLQEARRTPALRSDAQRHLIATLAAMGLRDGARDALLELRATDETVSADLDAYLRVWRDEGTERKATRDRELVAGRYRLDRLLGAGASGRVFLATDEIAGRQIAIKMFFAAGARGGAAYERFVREARLASTLRHPSLVEVYDVSVERGFLVMEFLPGGSLAQRFAAGERLAAAQVRRMALDVIGGLEAAHHRGVVHRDVKPANIFFDARGTAKLGDFGVAHLVDLGQTQTGGLIGTLAYMSPEQITGAPISIAADLYALGVTLFEAVTGRLPFLGPDFVAQHLGELPPAASSAGTDVAPGWDPILTNLLVKNPGDRTPTLADLRRELESLDVGGRGPVTSPRPRRDSKTHSIAQLAEEGEAKPRYQFETPLGATPLSQLVRAVDTVLDRSVVIERFDQSDDATKAIERARLLGRVQSPFVQRALSLDRSSRIAVFEAPSGASFADAAPQLPPTETLRLLKRLARAAASIHELGGCHGAIASRTVVLDDGAVPTLMAAGLGIVTDAQPIDDVNAIISLVATIVGTEPTFAALARSVTEEVGTTIPAYPTPIDGETLYAAADLVDIAVLAALGSR
;
A
#
# COMPACT_ATOMS: atom_id res chain seq x y z
N MET A 1 7.32 37.95 -21.81
CA MET A 1 8.22 37.56 -22.91
C MET A 1 7.49 37.91 -24.21
N ALA A 2 8.18 38.58 -25.13
CA ALA A 2 7.65 39.57 -26.08
C ALA A 2 6.47 39.13 -26.97
N ILE A 3 5.49 40.03 -27.14
CA ILE A 3 4.54 40.03 -28.26
C ILE A 3 4.97 41.17 -29.19
N ASN A 4 5.50 40.81 -30.35
CA ASN A 4 5.62 41.70 -31.50
C ASN A 4 4.22 41.96 -32.06
N SER A 5 3.85 43.23 -32.21
CA SER A 5 2.77 43.66 -33.10
C SER A 5 3.19 44.97 -33.78
N ASP A 6 3.90 44.84 -34.90
CA ASP A 6 4.19 45.93 -35.84
C ASP A 6 2.97 46.14 -36.76
N ASP A 7 1.90 46.72 -36.21
CA ASP A 7 0.89 47.42 -37.02
C ASP A 7 1.00 48.92 -36.68
N PRO A 8 0.95 49.84 -37.67
CA PRO A 8 0.99 51.27 -37.39
C PRO A 8 -0.21 51.64 -36.50
N PRO A 9 -0.03 52.46 -35.44
CA PRO A 9 -1.13 52.85 -34.58
C PRO A 9 -2.21 53.53 -35.43
N THR A 10 -3.42 53.00 -35.37
CA THR A 10 -4.59 53.64 -36.00
C THR A 10 -4.78 55.05 -35.43
N GLU A 11 -5.31 55.98 -36.23
CA GLU A 11 -5.51 57.38 -35.82
C GLU A 11 -6.27 57.50 -34.48
N ALA A 12 -7.19 56.57 -34.24
CA ALA A 12 -7.90 56.41 -32.97
C ALA A 12 -7.01 55.98 -31.79
N SER A 13 -6.02 55.09 -32.01
CA SER A 13 -5.05 54.70 -30.98
C SER A 13 -4.15 55.88 -30.59
N SER A 14 -3.73 56.70 -31.56
CA SER A 14 -2.93 57.90 -31.29
C SER A 14 -3.68 58.93 -30.44
N THR A 15 -4.98 59.14 -30.67
CA THR A 15 -5.80 60.04 -29.86
C THR A 15 -5.93 59.57 -28.42
N VAL A 16 -6.10 58.26 -28.18
CA VAL A 16 -6.12 57.69 -26.82
C VAL A 16 -4.78 57.91 -26.12
N ASP A 17 -3.66 57.70 -26.81
CA ASP A 17 -2.31 57.91 -26.25
C ASP A 17 -2.02 59.38 -25.92
N GLU A 18 -2.54 60.32 -26.71
CA GLU A 18 -2.44 61.75 -26.42
C GLU A 18 -3.22 62.15 -25.18
N LEU A 19 -4.45 61.64 -25.03
CA LEU A 19 -5.29 61.90 -23.85
C LEU A 19 -4.66 61.33 -22.57
N LEU A 20 -4.03 60.15 -22.66
CA LEU A 20 -3.28 59.55 -21.55
C LEU A 20 -2.04 60.38 -21.19
N ARG A 21 -1.28 60.87 -22.17
CA ARG A 21 -0.13 61.78 -21.94
C ARG A 21 -0.55 63.10 -21.31
N ALA A 22 -1.75 63.58 -21.61
CA ALA A 22 -2.34 64.78 -21.01
C ALA A 22 -2.98 64.53 -19.63
N GLY A 23 -2.93 63.31 -19.08
CA GLY A 23 -3.54 62.96 -17.80
C GLY A 23 -5.08 62.89 -17.81
N ARG A 24 -5.72 62.93 -18.98
CA ARG A 24 -7.18 62.89 -19.15
C ARG A 24 -7.67 61.44 -19.28
N HIS A 25 -7.51 60.68 -18.22
CA HIS A 25 -7.75 59.23 -18.23
C HIS A 25 -9.22 58.83 -18.52
N ASP A 26 -10.21 59.55 -17.99
CA ASP A 26 -11.63 59.29 -18.28
C ASP A 26 -12.00 59.53 -19.75
N ASP A 27 -11.41 60.57 -20.34
CA ASP A 27 -11.63 60.90 -21.74
C ASP A 27 -10.92 59.91 -22.66
N ALA A 28 -9.74 59.44 -22.27
CA ALA A 28 -9.04 58.37 -22.95
C ALA A 28 -9.84 57.04 -22.94
N ALA A 29 -10.48 56.71 -21.82
CA ALA A 29 -11.32 55.51 -21.69
C ALA A 29 -12.57 55.58 -22.59
N ARG A 30 -13.26 56.74 -22.62
CA ARG A 30 -14.39 56.98 -23.51
C ARG A 30 -13.99 56.94 -24.98
N ALA A 31 -12.91 57.64 -25.34
CA ALA A 31 -12.40 57.64 -26.71
C ALA A 31 -12.00 56.22 -27.18
N ALA A 32 -11.40 55.41 -26.30
CA ALA A 32 -11.09 54.02 -26.61
C ALA A 32 -12.36 53.18 -26.85
N LEU A 33 -13.41 53.40 -26.06
CA LEU A 33 -14.69 52.70 -26.22
C LEU A 33 -15.38 53.07 -27.55
N ASP A 34 -15.47 54.37 -27.84
CA ASP A 34 -16.08 54.90 -29.07
C ASP A 34 -15.32 54.46 -30.34
N ALA A 35 -13.99 54.28 -30.21
CA ALA A 35 -13.12 53.77 -31.27
C ALA A 35 -13.19 52.24 -31.47
N GLY A 36 -14.00 51.51 -30.70
CA GLY A 36 -14.08 50.05 -30.77
C GLY A 36 -12.89 49.31 -30.13
N LEU A 37 -12.00 50.02 -29.41
CA LEU A 37 -10.86 49.44 -28.69
C LEU A 37 -11.31 48.88 -27.33
N HIS A 38 -12.27 47.97 -27.35
CA HIS A 38 -13.03 47.52 -26.17
C HIS A 38 -12.17 46.97 -25.02
N ALA A 39 -11.17 46.13 -25.31
CA ALA A 39 -10.27 45.59 -24.28
C ALA A 39 -9.43 46.71 -23.62
N ARG A 40 -8.93 47.65 -24.43
CA ARG A 40 -8.16 48.80 -23.96
C ARG A 40 -9.03 49.76 -23.14
N ALA A 41 -10.27 49.98 -23.56
CA ALA A 41 -11.24 50.77 -22.80
C ALA A 41 -11.56 50.13 -21.45
N ALA A 42 -11.78 48.81 -21.40
CA ALA A 42 -12.03 48.07 -20.16
C ALA A 42 -10.86 48.19 -19.17
N ASP A 43 -9.62 48.05 -19.64
CA ASP A 43 -8.42 48.20 -18.79
C ASP A 43 -8.26 49.63 -18.25
N LEU A 44 -8.61 50.65 -19.05
CA LEU A 44 -8.58 52.05 -18.61
C LEU A 44 -9.66 52.34 -17.56
N TYR A 45 -10.89 51.88 -17.79
CA TYR A 45 -11.97 52.01 -16.81
C TYR A 45 -11.67 51.27 -15.50
N GLU A 46 -11.06 50.08 -15.56
CA GLU A 46 -10.63 49.37 -14.35
C GLU A 46 -9.56 50.13 -13.57
N LYS A 47 -8.57 50.74 -14.24
CA LYS A 47 -7.57 51.60 -13.58
C LYS A 47 -8.19 52.82 -12.89
N LEU A 48 -9.32 53.27 -13.42
CA LEU A 48 -10.12 54.38 -12.88
C LEU A 48 -11.12 53.94 -11.81
N TRP A 49 -11.18 52.64 -11.50
CA TRP A 49 -12.18 52.05 -10.60
C TRP A 49 -13.64 52.26 -11.06
N ASP A 50 -13.85 52.57 -12.35
CA ASP A 50 -15.18 52.64 -12.97
C ASP A 50 -15.57 51.26 -13.52
N PHE A 51 -16.05 50.40 -12.63
CA PHE A 51 -16.46 49.05 -13.02
C PHE A 51 -17.70 49.04 -13.93
N ARG A 52 -18.51 50.11 -13.96
CA ARG A 52 -19.67 50.21 -14.86
C ARG A 52 -19.23 50.51 -16.29
N GLY A 53 -18.27 51.41 -16.46
CA GLY A 53 -17.57 51.63 -17.73
C GLY A 53 -16.86 50.36 -18.20
N ALA A 54 -16.13 49.67 -17.31
CA ALA A 54 -15.42 48.45 -17.63
C ALA A 54 -16.33 47.28 -18.03
N LEU A 55 -17.50 47.13 -17.36
CA LEU A 55 -18.54 46.18 -17.73
C LEU A 55 -19.09 46.46 -19.13
N THR A 56 -19.41 47.73 -19.42
CA THR A 56 -19.95 48.16 -20.73
C THR A 56 -18.95 47.87 -21.85
N ALA A 57 -17.68 48.23 -21.65
CA ALA A 57 -16.61 47.95 -22.60
C ALA A 57 -16.38 46.45 -22.82
N SER A 58 -16.40 45.64 -21.74
CA SER A 58 -16.22 44.18 -21.85
C SER A 58 -17.36 43.49 -22.58
N ARG A 59 -18.61 43.94 -22.36
CA ARG A 59 -19.78 43.44 -23.11
C ARG A 59 -19.69 43.80 -24.60
N ALA A 60 -19.31 45.04 -24.91
CA ALA A 60 -19.15 45.49 -26.30
C ALA A 60 -18.05 44.71 -27.03
N GLY A 61 -16.96 44.35 -26.33
CA GLY A 61 -15.89 43.50 -26.86
C GLY A 61 -16.14 42.00 -26.81
N ALA A 62 -17.34 41.55 -26.40
CA ALA A 62 -17.71 40.14 -26.21
C ALA A 62 -16.79 39.33 -25.25
N ASP A 63 -16.05 39.98 -24.36
CA ASP A 63 -15.29 39.33 -23.28
C ASP A 63 -16.22 39.03 -22.10
N LEU A 64 -17.05 37.99 -22.26
CA LEU A 64 -18.07 37.61 -21.29
C LEU A 64 -17.52 37.23 -19.91
N PRO A 65 -16.38 36.52 -19.77
CA PRO A 65 -15.79 36.24 -18.44
C PRO A 65 -15.36 37.51 -17.71
N ARG A 66 -14.76 38.47 -18.43
CA ARG A 66 -14.36 39.76 -17.83
C ARG A 66 -15.58 40.60 -17.47
N ALA A 67 -16.60 40.62 -18.33
CA ALA A 67 -17.89 41.24 -18.03
C ALA A 67 -18.55 40.63 -16.78
N LEU A 68 -18.54 39.30 -16.65
CA LEU A 68 -19.09 38.62 -15.48
C LEU A 68 -18.40 39.08 -14.20
N ARG A 69 -17.06 39.16 -14.20
CA ARG A 69 -16.31 39.66 -13.04
C ARG A 69 -16.79 41.06 -12.62
N TYR A 70 -16.86 42.01 -13.56
CA TYR A 70 -17.27 43.38 -13.22
C TYR A 70 -18.74 43.45 -12.77
N ALA A 71 -19.64 42.67 -13.36
CA ALA A 71 -21.03 42.59 -12.90
C ALA A 71 -21.14 42.09 -11.44
N LEU A 72 -20.30 41.11 -11.07
CA LEU A 72 -20.24 40.60 -9.69
C LEU A 72 -19.63 41.62 -8.72
N GLU A 73 -18.59 42.36 -9.11
CA GLU A 73 -17.99 43.45 -8.31
C GLU A 73 -18.98 44.59 -8.06
N LEU A 74 -19.82 44.90 -9.05
CA LEU A 74 -20.88 45.91 -8.94
C LEU A 74 -22.10 45.43 -8.14
N GLY A 75 -22.20 44.13 -7.84
CA GLY A 75 -23.42 43.54 -7.25
C GLY A 75 -24.63 43.54 -8.19
N ASP A 76 -24.42 43.67 -9.50
CA ASP A 76 -25.51 43.65 -10.49
C ASP A 76 -25.98 42.21 -10.72
N THR A 77 -27.00 41.81 -9.98
CA THR A 77 -27.56 40.45 -10.01
C THR A 77 -28.20 40.09 -11.35
N ALA A 78 -28.80 41.07 -12.03
CA ALA A 78 -29.43 40.86 -13.33
C ALA A 78 -28.38 40.58 -14.40
N ALA A 79 -27.37 41.46 -14.50
CA ALA A 79 -26.27 41.28 -15.45
C ALA A 79 -25.46 40.01 -15.16
N SER A 80 -25.18 39.71 -13.88
CA SER A 80 -24.45 38.50 -13.49
C SER A 80 -25.20 37.22 -13.89
N SER A 81 -26.52 37.19 -13.70
CA SER A 81 -27.35 36.01 -14.05
C SER A 81 -27.44 35.82 -15.57
N GLU A 82 -27.62 36.89 -16.33
CA GLU A 82 -27.63 36.88 -17.79
C GLU A 82 -26.29 36.36 -18.36
N LEU A 83 -25.17 36.86 -17.84
CA LEU A 83 -23.82 36.48 -18.28
C LEU A 83 -23.50 35.03 -17.90
N LEU A 84 -23.90 34.57 -16.71
CA LEU A 84 -23.75 33.17 -16.30
C LEU A 84 -24.57 32.23 -17.18
N ALA A 85 -25.82 32.56 -17.49
CA ALA A 85 -26.64 31.76 -18.39
C ALA A 85 -26.02 31.65 -19.79
N THR A 86 -25.47 32.75 -20.30
CA THR A 86 -24.81 32.78 -21.60
C THR A 86 -23.51 31.97 -21.61
N LEU A 87 -22.63 32.18 -20.62
CA LEU A 87 -21.36 31.45 -20.51
C LEU A 87 -21.58 29.95 -20.32
N THR A 88 -22.55 29.55 -19.50
CA THR A 88 -22.79 28.15 -19.17
C THR A 88 -23.50 27.37 -20.29
N ALA A 89 -23.80 27.99 -21.43
CA ALA A 89 -24.33 27.31 -22.61
C ALA A 89 -23.31 26.35 -23.27
N THR A 90 -22.01 26.54 -23.00
CA THR A 90 -20.92 25.69 -23.51
C THR A 90 -20.03 25.22 -22.36
N ASP A 91 -19.29 24.12 -22.56
CA ASP A 91 -18.35 23.62 -21.54
C ASP A 91 -17.17 24.58 -21.34
N GLU A 92 -16.62 25.14 -22.43
CA GLU A 92 -15.55 26.15 -22.37
C GLU A 92 -16.00 27.42 -21.62
N GLY A 93 -17.20 27.92 -21.91
CA GLY A 93 -17.76 29.06 -21.19
C GLY A 93 -18.10 28.74 -19.73
N THR A 94 -18.54 27.51 -19.43
CA THR A 94 -18.76 27.02 -18.06
C THR A 94 -17.44 27.01 -17.29
N GLN A 95 -16.33 26.56 -17.91
CA GLN A 95 -15.00 26.57 -17.32
C GLN A 95 -14.51 28.02 -17.05
N ALA A 96 -14.72 28.93 -18.00
CA ALA A 96 -14.36 30.34 -17.82
C ALA A 96 -15.15 31.00 -16.68
N ALA A 97 -16.45 30.73 -16.58
CA ALA A 97 -17.30 31.20 -15.47
C ALA A 97 -16.86 30.63 -14.12
N LEU A 98 -16.54 29.33 -14.07
CA LEU A 98 -16.01 28.66 -12.90
C LEU A 98 -14.72 29.33 -12.40
N ASP A 99 -13.79 29.65 -13.29
CA ASP A 99 -12.52 30.27 -12.93
C ASP A 99 -12.70 31.72 -12.44
N VAL A 100 -13.67 32.47 -12.97
CA VAL A 100 -14.03 33.81 -12.46
C VAL A 100 -14.60 33.69 -11.04
N LEU A 101 -15.62 32.85 -10.83
CA LEU A 101 -16.27 32.69 -9.53
C LEU A 101 -15.31 32.15 -8.47
N THR A 102 -14.40 31.23 -8.85
CA THR A 102 -13.38 30.69 -7.95
C THR A 102 -12.40 31.78 -7.51
N ARG A 103 -11.92 32.63 -8.44
CA ARG A 103 -11.03 33.76 -8.14
C ARG A 103 -11.70 34.78 -7.21
N MET A 104 -12.98 35.03 -7.41
CA MET A 104 -13.78 35.91 -6.55
C MET A 104 -14.24 35.26 -5.23
N ARG A 105 -13.80 34.03 -4.94
CA ARG A 105 -14.18 33.25 -3.75
C ARG A 105 -15.69 33.03 -3.59
N ARG A 106 -16.46 33.09 -4.68
CA ARG A 106 -17.89 32.79 -4.72
C ARG A 106 -18.13 31.28 -4.82
N HIS A 107 -17.66 30.54 -3.82
CA HIS A 107 -17.61 29.07 -3.84
C HIS A 107 -18.98 28.41 -3.99
N ALA A 108 -20.04 29.02 -3.43
CA ALA A 108 -21.41 28.50 -3.51
C ALA A 108 -21.99 28.50 -4.94
N ASP A 109 -21.58 29.47 -5.76
CA ASP A 109 -21.98 29.62 -7.16
C ASP A 109 -21.05 28.84 -8.10
N ALA A 110 -19.79 28.67 -7.70
CA ALA A 110 -18.78 27.93 -8.45
C ALA A 110 -19.00 26.40 -8.40
N ALA A 111 -19.40 25.86 -7.24
CA ALA A 111 -19.49 24.41 -7.03
C ALA A 111 -20.41 23.67 -8.03
N PRO A 112 -21.62 24.17 -8.35
CA PRO A 112 -22.49 23.54 -9.35
C PRO A 112 -21.89 23.53 -10.77
N LEU A 113 -21.07 24.52 -11.12
CA LEU A 113 -20.40 24.57 -12.42
C LEU A 113 -19.32 23.50 -12.53
N ALA A 114 -18.55 23.30 -11.46
CA ALA A 114 -17.58 22.21 -11.38
C ALA A 114 -18.25 20.83 -11.46
N GLU A 115 -19.40 20.66 -10.80
CA GLU A 115 -20.20 19.42 -10.89
C GLU A 115 -20.73 19.21 -12.31
N LYS A 116 -21.25 20.25 -12.97
CA LYS A 116 -21.73 20.18 -14.36
C LYS A 116 -20.65 19.74 -15.35
N LEU A 117 -19.41 20.17 -15.12
CA LEU A 117 -18.24 19.79 -15.92
C LEU A 117 -17.70 18.38 -15.61
N GLY A 118 -18.27 17.69 -14.62
CA GLY A 118 -17.81 16.38 -14.17
C GLY A 118 -16.54 16.41 -13.31
N ASP A 119 -16.07 17.59 -12.90
CA ASP A 119 -14.92 17.71 -11.98
C ASP A 119 -15.40 17.52 -10.52
N THR A 120 -15.67 16.26 -10.18
CA THR A 120 -16.27 15.88 -8.89
C THR A 120 -15.41 16.31 -7.70
N ASN A 121 -14.08 16.19 -7.80
CA ASN A 121 -13.18 16.55 -6.70
C ASN A 121 -13.17 18.06 -6.46
N ARG A 122 -13.09 18.86 -7.52
CA ARG A 122 -13.15 20.32 -7.40
C ARG A 122 -14.52 20.78 -6.91
N ALA A 123 -15.61 20.13 -7.33
CA ALA A 123 -16.95 20.39 -6.84
C ALA A 123 -17.07 20.12 -5.33
N ILE A 124 -16.56 18.97 -4.84
CA ILE A 124 -16.53 18.63 -3.40
C ILE A 124 -15.80 19.72 -2.61
N ASP A 125 -14.59 20.11 -3.05
CA ASP A 125 -13.81 21.14 -2.36
C ASP A 125 -14.52 22.50 -2.32
N LEU A 126 -15.18 22.89 -3.41
CA LEU A 126 -15.94 24.13 -3.48
C LEU A 126 -17.19 24.09 -2.60
N TYR A 127 -17.92 22.97 -2.55
CA TYR A 127 -19.06 22.80 -1.65
C TYR A 127 -18.65 22.86 -0.18
N ILE A 128 -17.52 22.25 0.21
CA ILE A 128 -16.98 22.33 1.57
C ILE A 128 -16.61 23.77 1.92
N ARG A 129 -15.91 24.49 1.04
CA ARG A 129 -15.57 25.92 1.25
C ARG A 129 -16.82 26.81 1.33
N ALA A 130 -17.87 26.44 0.63
CA ALA A 130 -19.16 27.11 0.67
C ALA A 130 -20.03 26.72 1.89
N ARG A 131 -19.55 25.82 2.77
CA ARG A 131 -20.31 25.25 3.91
C ARG A 131 -21.59 24.54 3.49
N LYS A 132 -21.63 24.03 2.25
CA LYS A 132 -22.69 23.17 1.72
C LYS A 132 -22.30 21.70 1.92
N ASP A 133 -22.13 21.32 3.19
CA ASP A 133 -21.56 20.02 3.57
C ASP A 133 -22.42 18.83 3.11
N LEU A 134 -23.74 19.01 3.00
CA LEU A 134 -24.66 17.99 2.50
C LEU A 134 -24.46 17.69 0.99
N ASP A 135 -24.22 18.72 0.18
CA ASP A 135 -23.94 18.56 -1.26
C ASP A 135 -22.58 17.90 -1.48
N ALA A 136 -21.55 18.31 -0.72
CA ALA A 136 -20.25 17.65 -0.73
C ALA A 136 -20.35 16.19 -0.29
N ALA A 137 -21.11 15.89 0.77
CA ALA A 137 -21.33 14.52 1.23
C ALA A 137 -22.07 13.67 0.20
N ARG A 138 -23.04 14.23 -0.54
CA ARG A 138 -23.73 13.55 -1.65
C ARG A 138 -22.74 13.14 -2.74
N LEU A 139 -21.83 14.02 -3.12
CA LEU A 139 -20.80 13.72 -4.12
C LEU A 139 -19.79 12.69 -3.61
N LEU A 140 -19.39 12.77 -2.35
CA LEU A 140 -18.53 11.77 -1.71
C LEU A 140 -19.21 10.39 -1.64
N GLU A 141 -20.50 10.34 -1.32
CA GLU A 141 -21.30 9.11 -1.33
C GLU A 141 -21.42 8.54 -2.75
N ALA A 142 -21.67 9.38 -3.76
CA ALA A 142 -21.70 8.97 -5.16
C ALA A 142 -20.36 8.40 -5.63
N ALA A 143 -19.24 8.95 -5.15
CA ALA A 143 -17.89 8.46 -5.41
C ALA A 143 -17.50 7.23 -4.54
N GLY A 144 -18.42 6.68 -3.75
CA GLY A 144 -18.17 5.52 -2.88
C GLY A 144 -17.26 5.80 -1.68
N ARG A 145 -17.05 7.08 -1.34
CA ARG A 145 -16.23 7.58 -0.22
C ARG A 145 -17.06 7.78 1.04
N ASP A 146 -17.82 6.75 1.43
CA ASP A 146 -18.74 6.76 2.59
C ASP A 146 -18.06 7.17 3.92
N ARG A 147 -16.77 6.85 4.10
CA ARG A 147 -16.02 7.25 5.31
C ARG A 147 -15.79 8.76 5.37
N ASP A 148 -15.47 9.38 4.24
CA ASP A 148 -15.19 10.82 4.15
C ASP A 148 -16.49 11.61 4.25
N ALA A 149 -17.55 11.12 3.57
CA ALA A 149 -18.89 11.67 3.69
C ALA A 149 -19.40 11.64 5.15
N GLY A 150 -19.20 10.52 5.85
CA GLY A 150 -19.56 10.37 7.26
C GLY A 150 -18.85 11.38 8.16
N LYS A 151 -17.52 11.47 8.07
CA LYS A 151 -16.72 12.45 8.85
C LYS A 151 -17.14 13.90 8.59
N LEU A 152 -17.41 14.24 7.33
CA LEU A 152 -17.86 15.58 6.95
C LEU A 152 -19.20 15.90 7.59
N LEU A 153 -20.15 14.98 7.53
CA LEU A 153 -21.49 15.17 8.10
C LEU A 153 -21.51 15.14 9.63
N GLU A 154 -20.66 14.32 10.28
CA GLU A 154 -20.46 14.35 11.74
C GLU A 154 -20.04 15.75 12.17
N LYS A 155 -19.01 16.30 11.54
CA LYS A 155 -18.53 17.67 11.81
C LYS A 155 -19.59 18.72 11.47
N ALA A 156 -20.30 18.56 10.36
CA ALA A 156 -21.36 19.50 9.97
C ALA A 156 -22.49 19.53 11.00
N LEU A 157 -22.84 18.37 11.57
CA LEU A 157 -23.90 18.25 12.57
C LEU A 157 -23.59 18.99 13.87
N ASP A 158 -22.32 19.10 14.26
CA ASP A 158 -21.90 19.86 15.44
C ASP A 158 -22.25 21.36 15.32
N PHE A 159 -22.19 21.90 14.10
CA PHE A 159 -22.40 23.33 13.82
C PHE A 159 -23.73 23.65 13.11
N ALA A 160 -24.54 22.63 12.78
CA ALA A 160 -25.77 22.80 12.01
C ALA A 160 -26.90 23.48 12.82
N ALA A 161 -27.56 24.45 12.19
CA ALA A 161 -28.76 25.09 12.72
C ALA A 161 -29.94 24.10 12.78
N GLN A 162 -30.94 24.34 13.66
CA GLN A 162 -32.04 23.39 13.90
C GLN A 162 -32.76 22.89 12.63
N GLY A 163 -32.95 23.76 11.63
CA GLY A 163 -33.59 23.38 10.36
C GLY A 163 -32.73 22.52 9.42
N GLU A 164 -31.42 22.50 9.60
CA GLU A 164 -30.45 21.79 8.74
C GLU A 164 -30.02 20.44 9.32
N ARG A 165 -30.28 20.20 10.62
CA ARG A 165 -29.85 18.98 11.31
C ARG A 165 -30.53 17.73 10.76
N ALA A 166 -31.83 17.77 10.48
CA ALA A 166 -32.58 16.57 10.10
C ALA A 166 -32.13 15.95 8.75
N PRO A 167 -31.85 16.73 7.68
CA PRO A 167 -31.22 16.21 6.47
C PRO A 167 -29.84 15.59 6.70
N ILE A 168 -29.01 16.23 7.54
CA ILE A 168 -27.66 15.74 7.88
C ILE A 168 -27.76 14.43 8.67
N GLN A 169 -28.66 14.34 9.64
CA GLN A 169 -28.91 13.13 10.42
C GLN A 169 -29.40 11.97 9.57
N LEU A 170 -30.29 12.22 8.61
CA LEU A 170 -30.75 11.20 7.66
C LEU A 170 -29.60 10.68 6.80
N ALA A 171 -28.82 11.59 6.19
CA ALA A 171 -27.69 11.23 5.33
C ALA A 171 -26.60 10.48 6.11
N LEU A 172 -26.21 10.98 7.29
CA LEU A 172 -25.22 10.34 8.15
C LEU A 172 -25.71 8.99 8.67
N GLY A 173 -26.96 8.90 9.12
CA GLY A 173 -27.58 7.66 9.57
C GLY A 173 -27.58 6.58 8.49
N ARG A 174 -27.90 6.94 7.23
CA ARG A 174 -27.81 6.03 6.09
C ARG A 174 -26.39 5.54 5.83
N ILE A 175 -25.40 6.44 5.86
CA ILE A 175 -23.99 6.11 5.66
C ILE A 175 -23.48 5.17 6.76
N LEU A 176 -23.77 5.48 8.02
CA LEU A 176 -23.36 4.67 9.17
C LEU A 176 -24.00 3.27 9.14
N ALA A 177 -25.28 3.18 8.74
CA ALA A 177 -25.95 1.89 8.57
C ALA A 177 -25.25 1.01 7.52
N ARG A 178 -24.85 1.56 6.36
CA ARG A 178 -24.08 0.81 5.35
C ARG A 178 -22.70 0.37 5.85
N ARG A 179 -22.09 1.14 6.74
CA ARG A 179 -20.78 0.84 7.35
C ARG A 179 -20.86 -0.12 8.54
N GLY A 180 -22.06 -0.57 8.92
CA GLY A 180 -22.27 -1.48 10.05
C GLY A 180 -22.29 -0.80 11.43
N ALA A 181 -22.25 0.53 11.50
CA ALA A 181 -22.37 1.29 12.75
C ALA A 181 -23.86 1.47 13.15
N TYR A 182 -24.56 0.35 13.28
CA TYR A 182 -26.01 0.32 13.42
C TYR A 182 -26.57 1.07 14.65
N PRO A 183 -25.97 1.02 15.86
CA PRO A 183 -26.49 1.73 17.02
C PRO A 183 -26.55 3.25 16.82
N GLU A 184 -25.48 3.83 16.27
CA GLU A 184 -25.39 5.26 16.01
C GLU A 184 -26.28 5.67 14.83
N ALA A 185 -26.33 4.85 13.78
CA ALA A 185 -27.25 5.02 12.67
C ALA A 185 -28.71 5.05 13.13
N ALA A 186 -29.13 4.10 13.97
CA ALA A 186 -30.49 4.02 14.48
C ALA A 186 -30.88 5.29 15.25
N ARG A 187 -29.98 5.79 16.12
CA ARG A 187 -30.20 7.04 16.87
C ARG A 187 -30.42 8.23 15.93
N LEU A 188 -29.57 8.40 14.92
CA LEU A 188 -29.68 9.50 13.97
C LEU A 188 -30.94 9.40 13.11
N LEU A 189 -31.31 8.20 12.67
CA LEU A 189 -32.52 7.96 11.88
C LEU A 189 -33.79 8.21 12.71
N GLN A 190 -33.80 7.84 14.00
CA GLN A 190 -34.90 8.17 14.92
C GLN A 190 -35.08 9.68 15.10
N GLU A 191 -33.99 10.44 15.18
CA GLU A 191 -34.03 11.90 15.27
C GLU A 191 -34.52 12.53 13.95
N ALA A 192 -33.98 12.10 12.80
CA ALA A 192 -34.39 12.58 11.49
C ALA A 192 -35.89 12.35 11.22
N ARG A 193 -36.42 11.21 11.68
CA ARG A 193 -37.83 10.82 11.57
C ARG A 193 -38.82 11.81 12.20
N ARG A 194 -38.38 12.60 13.19
CA ARG A 194 -39.23 13.61 13.83
C ARG A 194 -39.69 14.69 12.83
N THR A 195 -38.93 14.90 11.76
CA THR A 195 -39.26 15.84 10.68
C THR A 195 -40.26 15.21 9.70
N PRO A 196 -41.48 15.76 9.54
CA PRO A 196 -42.53 15.16 8.71
C PRO A 196 -42.11 14.86 7.27
N ALA A 197 -41.36 15.76 6.64
CA ALA A 197 -40.90 15.61 5.26
C ALA A 197 -39.89 14.46 5.05
N LEU A 198 -39.15 14.08 6.10
CA LEU A 198 -38.11 13.04 6.03
C LEU A 198 -38.54 11.73 6.71
N ARG A 199 -39.74 11.71 7.32
CA ARG A 199 -40.21 10.63 8.18
C ARG A 199 -40.18 9.28 7.47
N SER A 200 -40.80 9.19 6.30
CA SER A 200 -40.90 7.92 5.57
C SER A 200 -39.53 7.40 5.11
N ASP A 201 -38.62 8.29 4.68
CA ASP A 201 -37.28 7.89 4.23
C ASP A 201 -36.40 7.45 5.41
N ALA A 202 -36.42 8.20 6.51
CA ALA A 202 -35.75 7.83 7.75
C ALA A 202 -36.27 6.49 8.30
N GLN A 203 -37.59 6.27 8.24
CA GLN A 203 -38.23 5.04 8.70
C GLN A 203 -37.81 3.83 7.87
N ARG A 204 -37.73 3.95 6.54
CA ARG A 204 -37.28 2.87 5.66
C ARG A 204 -35.87 2.39 6.03
N HIS A 205 -34.94 3.32 6.25
CA HIS A 205 -33.58 3.03 6.68
C HIS A 205 -33.52 2.50 8.13
N LEU A 206 -34.37 3.00 9.02
CA LEU A 206 -34.43 2.58 10.41
C LEU A 206 -34.89 1.13 10.56
N ILE A 207 -35.89 0.69 9.80
CA ILE A 207 -36.38 -0.70 9.80
C ILE A 207 -35.24 -1.67 9.48
N ALA A 208 -34.49 -1.41 8.41
CA ALA A 208 -33.36 -2.23 8.00
C ALA A 208 -32.23 -2.23 9.05
N THR A 209 -31.96 -1.07 9.65
CA THR A 209 -30.93 -0.90 10.69
C THR A 209 -31.28 -1.68 11.97
N LEU A 210 -32.53 -1.58 12.45
CA LEU A 210 -33.01 -2.32 13.61
C LEU A 210 -33.00 -3.83 13.38
N ALA A 211 -33.42 -4.28 12.19
CA ALA A 211 -33.36 -5.68 11.82
C ALA A 211 -31.92 -6.22 11.80
N ALA A 212 -30.95 -5.44 11.28
CA ALA A 212 -29.54 -5.81 11.28
C ALA A 212 -28.92 -5.88 12.69
N MET A 213 -29.45 -5.12 13.66
CA MET A 213 -29.10 -5.21 15.08
C MET A 213 -29.74 -6.41 15.80
N GLY A 214 -30.59 -7.18 15.13
CA GLY A 214 -31.38 -8.25 15.77
C GLY A 214 -32.62 -7.76 16.53
N LEU A 215 -32.93 -6.46 16.49
CA LEU A 215 -34.09 -5.85 17.16
C LEU A 215 -35.36 -5.99 16.30
N ARG A 216 -35.80 -7.23 16.08
CA ARG A 216 -36.91 -7.52 15.14
C ARG A 216 -38.24 -6.90 15.54
N ASP A 217 -38.56 -6.85 16.83
CA ASP A 217 -39.84 -6.29 17.29
C ASP A 217 -39.89 -4.77 17.05
N GLY A 218 -38.81 -4.06 17.37
CA GLY A 218 -38.70 -2.64 17.01
C GLY A 218 -38.73 -2.39 15.50
N ALA A 219 -38.18 -3.29 14.68
CA ALA A 219 -38.28 -3.21 13.22
C ALA A 219 -39.72 -3.44 12.72
N ARG A 220 -40.49 -4.32 13.35
CA ARG A 220 -41.92 -4.53 13.04
C ARG A 220 -42.76 -3.32 13.42
N ASP A 221 -42.53 -2.74 14.58
CA ASP A 221 -43.23 -1.53 15.02
C ASP A 221 -42.96 -0.37 14.05
N ALA A 222 -41.69 -0.19 13.66
CA ALA A 222 -41.32 0.82 12.67
C ALA A 222 -41.94 0.54 11.29
N LEU A 223 -42.08 -0.72 10.88
CA LEU A 223 -42.74 -1.11 9.64
C LEU A 223 -44.25 -0.83 9.68
N LEU A 224 -44.92 -1.07 10.80
CA LEU A 224 -46.34 -0.74 10.99
C LEU A 224 -46.57 0.77 10.87
N GLU A 225 -45.71 1.58 11.49
CA GLU A 225 -45.74 3.04 11.36
C GLU A 225 -45.51 3.50 9.90
N LEU A 226 -44.59 2.87 9.15
CA LEU A 226 -44.37 3.18 7.73
C LEU A 226 -45.62 2.86 6.90
N ARG A 227 -46.25 1.71 7.16
CA ARG A 227 -47.48 1.27 6.47
C ARG A 227 -48.68 2.17 6.71
N ALA A 228 -48.76 2.82 7.87
CA ALA A 228 -49.77 3.83 8.12
C ALA A 228 -49.67 5.05 7.17
N THR A 229 -48.50 5.25 6.55
CA THR A 229 -48.25 6.32 5.57
C THR A 229 -48.13 5.83 4.13
N ASP A 230 -47.82 4.55 3.91
CA ASP A 230 -47.63 3.93 2.61
C ASP A 230 -48.17 2.49 2.63
N GLU A 231 -49.43 2.33 2.20
CA GLU A 231 -50.15 1.05 2.25
C GLU A 231 -49.56 -0.01 1.30
N THR A 232 -48.73 0.40 0.33
CA THR A 232 -48.10 -0.52 -0.64
C THR A 232 -46.97 -1.36 -0.02
N VAL A 233 -46.50 -0.98 1.17
CA VAL A 233 -45.43 -1.64 1.88
C VAL A 233 -45.93 -2.94 2.53
N SER A 234 -45.19 -4.04 2.32
CA SER A 234 -45.49 -5.36 2.92
C SER A 234 -45.62 -5.28 4.44
N ALA A 235 -46.65 -5.94 4.99
CA ALA A 235 -46.83 -6.13 6.45
C ALA A 235 -45.82 -7.13 7.04
N ASP A 236 -45.31 -8.04 6.20
CA ASP A 236 -44.31 -9.02 6.59
C ASP A 236 -42.90 -8.40 6.52
N LEU A 237 -42.20 -8.41 7.65
CA LEU A 237 -40.87 -7.83 7.79
C LEU A 237 -39.83 -8.53 6.90
N ASP A 238 -39.91 -9.84 6.72
CA ASP A 238 -38.92 -10.58 5.94
C ASP A 238 -39.14 -10.40 4.43
N ALA A 239 -40.39 -10.26 3.99
CA ALA A 239 -40.74 -9.83 2.64
C ALA A 239 -40.29 -8.38 2.37
N TYR A 240 -40.53 -7.46 3.31
CA TYR A 240 -40.03 -6.09 3.21
C TYR A 240 -38.50 -6.04 3.10
N LEU A 241 -37.78 -6.75 3.96
CA LEU A 241 -36.31 -6.77 3.96
C LEU A 241 -35.71 -7.47 2.72
N ARG A 242 -36.47 -8.35 2.05
CA ARG A 242 -36.07 -8.92 0.75
C ARG A 242 -36.17 -7.86 -0.34
N VAL A 243 -37.33 -7.24 -0.51
CA VAL A 243 -37.52 -6.14 -1.48
C VAL A 243 -36.54 -4.99 -1.22
N TRP A 244 -36.30 -4.61 0.03
CA TRP A 244 -35.33 -3.58 0.40
C TRP A 244 -33.90 -3.92 -0.03
N ARG A 245 -33.49 -5.20 0.09
CA ARG A 245 -32.19 -5.69 -0.38
C ARG A 245 -32.13 -5.67 -1.91
N ASP A 246 -33.21 -6.06 -2.56
CA ASP A 246 -33.35 -6.13 -4.02
C ASP A 246 -33.39 -4.74 -4.65
N GLU A 247 -34.12 -3.78 -4.08
CA GLU A 247 -34.11 -2.35 -4.46
C GLU A 247 -32.74 -1.70 -4.20
N GLY A 248 -32.04 -2.12 -3.15
CA GLY A 248 -30.66 -1.72 -2.88
C GLY A 248 -29.66 -2.29 -3.90
N THR A 249 -30.01 -3.40 -4.56
CA THR A 249 -29.22 -4.00 -5.65
C THR A 249 -29.62 -3.42 -7.01
N GLU A 250 -30.90 -3.10 -7.26
CA GLU A 250 -31.38 -2.44 -8.48
C GLU A 250 -31.05 -0.95 -8.55
N ARG A 251 -31.11 -0.19 -7.44
CA ARG A 251 -30.64 1.21 -7.37
C ARG A 251 -29.12 1.32 -7.46
N LYS A 252 -28.40 0.25 -7.13
CA LYS A 252 -26.95 0.11 -7.39
C LYS A 252 -26.71 -0.26 -8.86
N ALA A 253 -27.51 -1.16 -9.43
CA ALA A 253 -27.45 -1.55 -10.84
C ALA A 253 -27.91 -0.47 -11.84
N THR A 254 -28.78 0.48 -11.43
CA THR A 254 -29.19 1.63 -12.25
C THR A 254 -28.32 2.87 -12.06
N ARG A 255 -27.58 2.97 -10.94
CA ARG A 255 -26.52 3.99 -10.74
C ARG A 255 -25.19 3.57 -11.38
N ASP A 256 -24.90 2.27 -11.47
CA ASP A 256 -23.69 1.72 -12.10
C ASP A 256 -23.85 1.48 -13.61
N ARG A 257 -24.30 2.49 -14.37
CA ARG A 257 -23.94 2.58 -15.80
C ARG A 257 -22.65 3.37 -15.99
N GLU A 258 -21.74 3.30 -15.02
CA GLU A 258 -20.39 3.82 -15.18
C GLU A 258 -19.60 2.84 -16.07
N LEU A 259 -19.43 3.23 -17.33
CA LEU A 259 -18.49 2.59 -18.21
C LEU A 259 -17.09 3.03 -17.82
N VAL A 260 -16.31 2.15 -17.19
CA VAL A 260 -14.89 2.39 -16.97
C VAL A 260 -14.21 2.49 -18.32
N ALA A 261 -13.50 3.60 -18.54
CA ALA A 261 -12.87 3.94 -19.81
C ALA A 261 -13.83 3.95 -21.03
N GLY A 262 -15.14 4.16 -20.82
CA GLY A 262 -16.12 4.17 -21.91
C GLY A 262 -16.32 2.80 -22.58
N ARG A 263 -15.80 1.71 -22.00
CA ARG A 263 -15.79 0.37 -22.60
C ARG A 263 -16.26 -0.73 -21.65
N TYR A 264 -15.87 -0.64 -20.38
CA TYR A 264 -16.08 -1.72 -19.44
C TYR A 264 -17.24 -1.41 -18.50
N ARG A 265 -18.34 -2.14 -18.64
CA ARG A 265 -19.51 -1.98 -17.77
C ARG A 265 -19.30 -2.81 -16.50
N LEU A 266 -19.22 -2.16 -15.35
CA LEU A 266 -19.11 -2.87 -14.08
C LEU A 266 -20.42 -3.61 -13.76
N ASP A 267 -20.32 -4.89 -13.42
CA ASP A 267 -21.48 -5.75 -13.11
C ASP A 267 -21.65 -5.93 -11.61
N ARG A 268 -20.63 -6.47 -10.92
CA ARG A 268 -20.67 -6.71 -9.47
C ARG A 268 -19.28 -6.75 -8.86
N LEU A 269 -19.15 -6.43 -7.58
CA LEU A 269 -17.90 -6.60 -6.84
C LEU A 269 -17.60 -8.10 -6.65
N LEU A 270 -16.39 -8.54 -7.02
CA LEU A 270 -15.86 -9.88 -6.79
C LEU A 270 -15.06 -9.97 -5.48
N GLY A 271 -14.37 -8.89 -5.09
CA GLY A 271 -13.60 -8.83 -3.86
C GLY A 271 -12.98 -7.47 -3.58
N ALA A 272 -12.52 -7.24 -2.36
CA ALA A 272 -11.80 -6.03 -1.96
C ALA A 272 -10.63 -6.42 -1.05
N GLY A 273 -9.47 -5.82 -1.26
CA GLY A 273 -8.25 -6.07 -0.48
C GLY A 273 -7.43 -4.80 -0.32
N ALA A 274 -6.28 -4.85 0.35
CA ALA A 274 -5.47 -3.67 0.69
C ALA A 274 -5.08 -2.78 -0.51
N SER A 275 -4.89 -3.38 -1.70
CA SER A 275 -4.48 -2.67 -2.91
C SER A 275 -5.63 -2.14 -3.77
N GLY A 276 -6.87 -2.58 -3.56
CA GLY A 276 -7.99 -2.17 -4.41
C GLY A 276 -9.26 -3.03 -4.33
N ARG A 277 -10.19 -2.75 -5.24
CA ARG A 277 -11.44 -3.49 -5.44
C ARG A 277 -11.41 -4.20 -6.78
N VAL A 278 -11.88 -5.45 -6.82
CA VAL A 278 -12.01 -6.24 -8.05
C VAL A 278 -13.47 -6.41 -8.39
N PHE A 279 -13.86 -6.04 -9.61
CA PHE A 279 -15.22 -6.13 -10.12
C PHE A 279 -15.29 -7.15 -11.26
N LEU A 280 -16.39 -7.90 -11.31
CA LEU A 280 -16.86 -8.51 -12.55
C LEU A 280 -17.36 -7.37 -13.42
N ALA A 281 -16.95 -7.37 -14.68
CA ALA A 281 -17.39 -6.41 -15.66
C ALA A 281 -17.62 -7.11 -17.00
N THR A 282 -18.35 -6.42 -17.86
CA THR A 282 -18.55 -6.81 -19.25
C THR A 282 -17.75 -5.85 -20.14
N ASP A 283 -16.88 -6.39 -20.98
CA ASP A 283 -16.26 -5.64 -22.07
C ASP A 283 -17.29 -5.49 -23.20
N GLU A 284 -17.88 -4.30 -23.32
CA GLU A 284 -18.96 -4.03 -24.28
C GLU A 284 -18.51 -4.11 -25.75
N ILE A 285 -17.19 -4.00 -26.00
CA ILE A 285 -16.65 -4.14 -27.36
C ILE A 285 -16.41 -5.63 -27.68
N ALA A 286 -15.77 -6.36 -26.77
CA ALA A 286 -15.44 -7.77 -26.98
C ALA A 286 -16.59 -8.73 -26.66
N GLY A 287 -17.65 -8.26 -26.01
CA GLY A 287 -18.83 -9.06 -25.62
C GLY A 287 -18.54 -10.17 -24.62
N ARG A 288 -17.51 -10.00 -23.76
CA ARG A 288 -17.06 -11.04 -22.82
C ARG A 288 -16.98 -10.53 -21.38
N GLN A 289 -17.15 -11.44 -20.43
CA GLN A 289 -16.91 -11.15 -19.02
C GLN A 289 -15.41 -11.03 -18.72
N ILE A 290 -15.08 -10.06 -17.89
CA ILE A 290 -13.73 -9.70 -17.48
C ILE A 290 -13.72 -9.39 -15.98
N ALA A 291 -12.54 -9.43 -15.37
CA ALA A 291 -12.33 -8.90 -14.03
C ALA A 291 -11.57 -7.57 -14.12
N ILE A 292 -12.02 -6.54 -13.41
CA ILE A 292 -11.35 -5.23 -13.32
C ILE A 292 -10.92 -4.98 -11.90
N LYS A 293 -9.62 -4.86 -11.68
CA LYS A 293 -9.06 -4.38 -10.41
C LYS A 293 -8.86 -2.88 -10.48
N MET A 294 -9.58 -2.15 -9.66
CA MET A 294 -9.45 -0.71 -9.45
C MET A 294 -8.63 -0.46 -8.19
N PHE A 295 -7.55 0.32 -8.32
CA PHE A 295 -6.60 0.54 -7.22
C PHE A 295 -7.00 1.74 -6.37
N PHE A 296 -6.83 1.65 -5.04
CA PHE A 296 -7.20 2.75 -4.13
C PHE A 296 -6.28 3.98 -4.23
N ALA A 297 -5.05 3.82 -4.69
CA ALA A 297 -4.00 4.84 -4.67
C ALA A 297 -3.79 5.59 -6.00
N ALA A 298 -4.62 5.35 -7.01
CA ALA A 298 -4.47 5.98 -8.33
C ALA A 298 -4.71 7.51 -8.34
N GLY A 299 -5.13 8.10 -7.21
CA GLY A 299 -5.27 9.55 -7.05
C GLY A 299 -3.96 10.31 -6.81
N ALA A 300 -2.85 9.65 -6.43
CA ALA A 300 -1.57 10.31 -6.18
C ALA A 300 -0.57 10.03 -7.32
N ARG A 301 -0.72 10.74 -8.45
CA ARG A 301 0.25 10.71 -9.56
C ARG A 301 1.65 11.10 -9.02
N GLY A 302 2.67 10.29 -9.32
CA GLY A 302 4.08 10.59 -9.03
C GLY A 302 4.65 10.05 -7.70
N GLY A 303 3.92 9.22 -6.97
CA GLY A 303 4.45 8.52 -5.78
C GLY A 303 5.12 7.18 -6.11
N ALA A 304 6.06 6.72 -5.27
CA ALA A 304 6.77 5.44 -5.45
C ALA A 304 5.83 4.22 -5.57
N ALA A 305 4.66 4.25 -4.91
CA ALA A 305 3.64 3.20 -5.02
C ALA A 305 2.97 3.18 -6.42
N TYR A 306 2.76 4.35 -7.03
CA TYR A 306 2.19 4.50 -8.37
C TYR A 306 3.19 4.05 -9.45
N GLU A 307 4.45 4.45 -9.36
CA GLU A 307 5.50 4.02 -10.30
C GLU A 307 5.75 2.50 -10.25
N ARG A 308 5.67 1.92 -9.06
CA ARG A 308 5.75 0.46 -8.87
C ARG A 308 4.55 -0.25 -9.50
N PHE A 309 3.33 0.25 -9.26
CA PHE A 309 2.12 -0.26 -9.92
C PHE A 309 2.24 -0.22 -11.46
N VAL A 310 2.71 0.89 -12.03
CA VAL A 310 2.97 1.01 -13.48
C VAL A 310 3.88 -0.12 -13.98
N ARG A 311 5.01 -0.31 -13.30
CA ARG A 311 6.03 -1.29 -13.68
C ARG A 311 5.48 -2.71 -13.59
N GLU A 312 4.74 -3.03 -12.53
CA GLU A 312 4.22 -4.36 -12.28
C GLU A 312 3.05 -4.71 -13.21
N ALA A 313 2.15 -3.77 -13.49
CA ALA A 313 1.10 -3.98 -14.48
C ALA A 313 1.66 -4.18 -15.90
N ARG A 314 2.75 -3.46 -16.25
CA ARG A 314 3.49 -3.70 -17.49
C ARG A 314 4.12 -5.09 -17.52
N LEU A 315 4.80 -5.52 -16.45
CA LEU A 315 5.40 -6.85 -16.37
C LEU A 315 4.34 -7.95 -16.50
N ALA A 316 3.23 -7.86 -15.78
CA ALA A 316 2.13 -8.81 -15.86
C ALA A 316 1.54 -8.91 -17.28
N SER A 317 1.43 -7.79 -18.01
CA SER A 317 0.95 -7.78 -19.40
C SER A 317 1.86 -8.51 -20.41
N THR A 318 3.13 -8.73 -20.05
CA THR A 318 4.10 -9.45 -20.91
C THR A 318 4.08 -10.96 -20.69
N LEU A 319 3.48 -11.44 -19.60
CA LEU A 319 3.41 -12.86 -19.25
C LEU A 319 2.17 -13.49 -19.89
N ARG A 320 2.38 -14.38 -20.86
CA ARG A 320 1.30 -15.19 -21.46
C ARG A 320 1.59 -16.67 -21.28
N HIS A 321 0.75 -17.35 -20.51
CA HIS A 321 0.84 -18.78 -20.27
C HIS A 321 -0.55 -19.32 -19.89
N PRO A 322 -0.96 -20.55 -20.31
CA PRO A 322 -2.27 -21.10 -19.97
C PRO A 322 -2.58 -21.17 -18.47
N SER A 323 -1.54 -21.31 -17.65
CA SER A 323 -1.63 -21.38 -16.18
C SER A 323 -1.39 -20.04 -15.48
N LEU A 324 -1.37 -18.92 -16.21
CA LEU A 324 -1.34 -17.57 -15.66
C LEU A 324 -2.63 -16.84 -16.02
N VAL A 325 -3.14 -16.03 -15.10
CA VAL A 325 -4.28 -15.12 -15.38
C VAL A 325 -3.84 -14.11 -16.43
N GLU A 326 -4.56 -14.05 -17.56
CA GLU A 326 -4.22 -13.13 -18.64
C GLU A 326 -4.64 -11.70 -18.29
N VAL A 327 -3.73 -10.75 -18.51
CA VAL A 327 -4.02 -9.32 -18.46
C VAL A 327 -4.39 -8.83 -19.85
N TYR A 328 -5.59 -8.27 -19.99
CA TYR A 328 -6.09 -7.78 -21.27
C TYR A 328 -5.76 -6.31 -21.51
N ASP A 329 -5.82 -5.49 -20.47
CA ASP A 329 -5.66 -4.04 -20.59
C ASP A 329 -5.22 -3.44 -19.24
N VAL A 330 -4.53 -2.30 -19.30
CA VAL A 330 -4.08 -1.55 -18.13
C VAL A 330 -4.21 -0.06 -18.42
N SER A 331 -4.87 0.65 -17.51
CA SER A 331 -4.87 2.12 -17.53
C SER A 331 -4.27 2.61 -16.24
N VAL A 332 -3.01 3.04 -16.33
CA VAL A 332 -2.32 3.63 -15.19
C VAL A 332 -2.98 4.97 -14.82
N GLU A 333 -3.31 5.77 -15.83
CA GLU A 333 -3.93 7.08 -15.65
C GLU A 333 -5.24 7.02 -14.85
N ARG A 334 -6.04 5.98 -15.12
CA ARG A 334 -7.35 5.76 -14.49
C ARG A 334 -7.29 4.74 -13.35
N GLY A 335 -6.12 4.18 -13.06
CA GLY A 335 -5.92 3.31 -11.92
C GLY A 335 -6.63 1.96 -12.01
N PHE A 336 -6.66 1.31 -13.17
CA PHE A 336 -7.27 -0.01 -13.30
C PHE A 336 -6.45 -1.01 -14.11
N LEU A 337 -6.68 -2.29 -13.82
CA LEU A 337 -6.14 -3.46 -14.52
C LEU A 337 -7.30 -4.36 -14.94
N VAL A 338 -7.37 -4.69 -16.22
CA VAL A 338 -8.36 -5.58 -16.82
C VAL A 338 -7.74 -6.95 -17.04
N MET A 339 -8.38 -7.98 -16.51
CA MET A 339 -7.87 -9.35 -16.55
C MET A 339 -8.97 -10.36 -16.90
N GLU A 340 -8.54 -11.56 -17.22
CA GLU A 340 -9.41 -12.71 -17.43
C GLU A 340 -10.30 -12.97 -16.21
N PHE A 341 -11.61 -13.12 -16.44
CA PHE A 341 -12.53 -13.58 -15.40
C PHE A 341 -12.54 -15.11 -15.34
N LEU A 342 -12.29 -15.66 -14.14
CA LEU A 342 -12.25 -17.09 -13.89
C LEU A 342 -13.46 -17.52 -13.05
N PRO A 343 -14.47 -18.17 -13.66
CA PRO A 343 -15.75 -18.43 -12.99
C PRO A 343 -15.67 -19.53 -11.91
N GLY A 344 -14.61 -20.34 -11.89
CA GLY A 344 -14.39 -21.39 -10.90
C GLY A 344 -13.86 -20.88 -9.55
N GLY A 345 -13.70 -19.55 -9.39
CA GLY A 345 -13.29 -18.90 -8.14
C GLY A 345 -11.83 -19.17 -7.77
N SER A 346 -11.41 -18.68 -6.60
CA SER A 346 -10.08 -18.94 -6.04
C SER A 346 -10.06 -20.18 -5.13
N LEU A 347 -8.88 -20.75 -4.90
CA LEU A 347 -8.68 -21.85 -3.96
C LEU A 347 -9.11 -21.45 -2.54
N ALA A 348 -8.86 -20.20 -2.13
CA ALA A 348 -9.34 -19.67 -0.85
C ALA A 348 -10.88 -19.69 -0.74
N GLN A 349 -11.59 -19.34 -1.82
CA GLN A 349 -13.06 -19.38 -1.84
C GLN A 349 -13.57 -20.82 -1.70
N ARG A 350 -12.88 -21.80 -2.31
CA ARG A 350 -13.21 -23.22 -2.17
C ARG A 350 -13.00 -23.71 -0.75
N PHE A 351 -11.87 -23.37 -0.13
CA PHE A 351 -11.62 -23.71 1.29
C PHE A 351 -12.66 -23.08 2.22
N ALA A 352 -13.02 -21.81 2.00
CA ALA A 352 -14.06 -21.13 2.77
C ALA A 352 -15.45 -21.75 2.59
N ALA A 353 -15.74 -22.34 1.43
CA ALA A 353 -16.96 -23.10 1.17
C ALA A 353 -16.94 -24.52 1.78
N GLY A 354 -15.85 -24.91 2.46
CA GLY A 354 -15.68 -26.24 3.02
C GLY A 354 -15.31 -27.32 1.99
N GLU A 355 -14.97 -26.94 0.75
CA GLU A 355 -14.53 -27.88 -0.27
C GLU A 355 -13.17 -28.49 0.11
N ARG A 356 -13.03 -29.78 -0.15
CA ARG A 356 -11.77 -30.52 -0.03
C ARG A 356 -11.43 -31.07 -1.41
N LEU A 357 -10.25 -30.71 -1.91
CA LEU A 357 -9.77 -31.22 -3.19
C LEU A 357 -9.27 -32.65 -3.02
N ALA A 358 -9.65 -33.55 -3.93
CA ALA A 358 -9.08 -34.89 -3.97
C ALA A 358 -7.59 -34.81 -4.29
N ALA A 359 -6.78 -35.77 -3.82
CA ALA A 359 -5.33 -35.79 -4.03
C ALA A 359 -4.92 -35.63 -5.51
N ALA A 360 -5.68 -36.24 -6.43
CA ALA A 360 -5.46 -36.08 -7.88
C ALA A 360 -5.74 -34.67 -8.40
N GLN A 361 -6.69 -33.94 -7.80
CA GLN A 361 -6.98 -32.55 -8.12
C GLN A 361 -5.90 -31.62 -7.56
N VAL A 362 -5.44 -31.85 -6.33
CA VAL A 362 -4.33 -31.09 -5.74
C VAL A 362 -3.06 -31.25 -6.57
N ARG A 363 -2.72 -32.48 -6.97
CA ARG A 363 -1.58 -32.75 -7.88
C ARG A 363 -1.71 -32.00 -9.20
N ARG A 364 -2.89 -32.01 -9.83
CA ARG A 364 -3.13 -31.30 -11.10
C ARG A 364 -2.98 -29.79 -10.94
N MET A 365 -3.58 -29.22 -9.90
CA MET A 365 -3.44 -27.80 -9.55
C MET A 365 -1.97 -27.43 -9.33
N ALA A 366 -1.20 -28.26 -8.61
CA ALA A 366 0.22 -28.04 -8.39
C ALA A 366 1.01 -27.98 -9.71
N LEU A 367 0.75 -28.91 -10.63
CA LEU A 367 1.41 -28.96 -11.95
C LEU A 367 1.08 -27.75 -12.82
N ASP A 368 -0.16 -27.27 -12.77
CA ASP A 368 -0.59 -26.05 -13.46
C ASP A 368 0.13 -24.82 -12.87
N VAL A 369 0.15 -24.67 -11.53
CA VAL A 369 0.84 -23.55 -10.86
C VAL A 369 2.34 -23.56 -11.14
N ILE A 370 2.99 -24.73 -11.15
CA ILE A 370 4.40 -24.89 -11.54
C ILE A 370 4.63 -24.40 -12.97
N GLY A 371 3.75 -24.73 -13.91
CA GLY A 371 3.86 -24.22 -15.28
C GLY A 371 3.77 -22.69 -15.37
N GLY A 372 2.90 -22.09 -14.55
CA GLY A 372 2.81 -20.63 -14.44
C GLY A 372 4.08 -20.00 -13.85
N LEU A 373 4.61 -20.58 -12.77
CA LEU A 373 5.85 -20.12 -12.12
C LEU A 373 7.06 -20.27 -13.05
N GLU A 374 7.21 -21.40 -13.75
CA GLU A 374 8.27 -21.61 -14.74
C GLU A 374 8.25 -20.51 -15.82
N ALA A 375 7.07 -20.19 -16.36
CA ALA A 375 6.91 -19.17 -17.38
C ALA A 375 7.30 -17.75 -16.91
N ALA A 376 7.04 -17.45 -15.63
CA ALA A 376 7.43 -16.19 -15.00
C ALA A 376 8.93 -16.15 -14.67
N HIS A 377 9.46 -17.23 -14.08
CA HIS A 377 10.86 -17.35 -13.68
C HIS A 377 11.80 -17.30 -14.90
N HIS A 378 11.42 -17.88 -16.03
CA HIS A 378 12.15 -17.77 -17.30
C HIS A 378 12.30 -16.33 -17.81
N ARG A 379 11.42 -15.42 -17.36
CA ARG A 379 11.48 -13.99 -17.67
C ARG A 379 12.06 -13.16 -16.52
N GLY A 380 12.66 -13.81 -15.52
CA GLY A 380 13.26 -13.16 -14.36
C GLY A 380 12.25 -12.59 -13.36
N VAL A 381 10.98 -13.01 -13.43
CA VAL A 381 9.91 -12.53 -12.55
C VAL A 381 9.65 -13.56 -11.45
N VAL A 382 9.81 -13.16 -10.19
CA VAL A 382 9.41 -13.95 -9.00
C VAL A 382 8.02 -13.48 -8.56
N HIS A 383 7.12 -14.39 -8.20
CA HIS A 383 5.74 -14.06 -7.87
C HIS A 383 5.58 -13.40 -6.50
N ARG A 384 6.26 -13.92 -5.47
CA ARG A 384 6.35 -13.41 -4.08
C ARG A 384 5.05 -13.42 -3.26
N ASP A 385 3.98 -14.00 -3.77
CA ASP A 385 2.67 -14.02 -3.08
C ASP A 385 1.83 -15.23 -3.53
N VAL A 386 2.46 -16.41 -3.59
CA VAL A 386 1.76 -17.64 -3.92
C VAL A 386 0.93 -18.07 -2.71
N LYS A 387 -0.40 -18.01 -2.83
CA LYS A 387 -1.35 -18.38 -1.77
C LYS A 387 -2.70 -18.78 -2.35
N PRO A 388 -3.59 -19.44 -1.59
CA PRO A 388 -4.90 -19.86 -2.08
C PRO A 388 -5.76 -18.75 -2.68
N ALA A 389 -5.62 -17.50 -2.22
CA ALA A 389 -6.37 -16.36 -2.75
C ALA A 389 -5.97 -15.98 -4.18
N ASN A 390 -4.76 -16.37 -4.61
CA ASN A 390 -4.15 -16.01 -5.90
C ASN A 390 -4.14 -17.19 -6.90
N ILE A 391 -4.65 -18.37 -6.51
CA ILE A 391 -4.83 -19.53 -7.39
C ILE A 391 -6.30 -19.62 -7.76
N PHE A 392 -6.60 -19.44 -9.05
CA PHE A 392 -7.96 -19.40 -9.58
C PHE A 392 -8.25 -20.59 -10.48
N PHE A 393 -9.53 -20.88 -10.70
CA PHE A 393 -9.96 -21.97 -11.56
C PHE A 393 -10.84 -21.48 -12.70
N ASP A 394 -10.55 -21.93 -13.92
CA ASP A 394 -11.42 -21.69 -15.06
C ASP A 394 -12.69 -22.58 -15.02
N ALA A 395 -13.55 -22.45 -16.02
CA ALA A 395 -14.78 -23.24 -16.13
C ALA A 395 -14.54 -24.76 -16.29
N ARG A 396 -13.32 -25.17 -16.66
CA ARG A 396 -12.90 -26.57 -16.82
C ARG A 396 -12.20 -27.11 -15.58
N GLY A 397 -11.96 -26.26 -14.57
CA GLY A 397 -11.22 -26.61 -13.36
C GLY A 397 -9.70 -26.60 -13.53
N THR A 398 -9.17 -26.01 -14.60
CA THR A 398 -7.72 -25.78 -14.76
C THR A 398 -7.30 -24.62 -13.84
N ALA A 399 -6.18 -24.81 -13.13
CA ALA A 399 -5.70 -23.79 -12.21
C ALA A 399 -4.88 -22.72 -12.96
N LYS A 400 -5.08 -21.46 -12.58
CA LYS A 400 -4.32 -20.31 -13.07
C LYS A 400 -3.83 -19.47 -11.91
N LEU A 401 -2.56 -19.12 -11.94
CA LEU A 401 -1.94 -18.24 -10.95
C LEU A 401 -2.12 -16.78 -11.38
N GLY A 402 -2.65 -15.95 -10.47
CA GLY A 402 -2.89 -14.52 -10.68
C GLY A 402 -2.28 -13.65 -9.59
N ASP A 403 -2.37 -12.33 -9.76
CA ASP A 403 -1.91 -11.32 -8.78
C ASP A 403 -0.43 -11.48 -8.36
N PHE A 404 0.49 -11.16 -9.28
CA PHE A 404 1.94 -11.10 -9.05
C PHE A 404 2.34 -10.03 -8.02
N GLY A 405 2.14 -10.27 -6.72
CA GLY A 405 2.84 -9.62 -5.61
C GLY A 405 2.96 -8.08 -5.62
N VAL A 406 1.98 -7.38 -6.21
CA VAL A 406 2.06 -5.96 -6.62
C VAL A 406 2.10 -4.95 -5.44
N ALA A 407 2.02 -5.40 -4.19
CA ALA A 407 2.09 -4.51 -3.03
C ALA A 407 2.33 -5.25 -1.72
N HIS A 408 3.58 -5.53 -1.34
CA HIS A 408 3.86 -5.93 0.05
C HIS A 408 5.12 -5.35 0.71
N LEU A 409 5.91 -4.54 0.01
CA LEU A 409 7.11 -3.93 0.62
C LEU A 409 6.86 -2.60 1.36
N VAL A 410 5.60 -2.22 1.65
CA VAL A 410 5.30 -0.95 2.38
C VAL A 410 4.42 -1.15 3.62
N ASP A 411 3.79 -2.31 3.83
CA ASP A 411 2.79 -2.48 4.91
C ASP A 411 3.31 -3.07 6.23
N LEU A 412 4.63 -3.15 6.44
CA LEU A 412 5.17 -3.41 7.78
C LEU A 412 5.23 -2.14 8.65
N GLY A 413 4.80 -0.98 8.11
CA GLY A 413 4.84 0.30 8.80
C GLY A 413 3.52 0.79 9.42
N GLN A 414 2.37 0.15 9.20
CA GLN A 414 1.09 0.60 9.78
C GLN A 414 0.21 -0.54 10.27
N THR A 415 -0.04 -0.52 11.57
CA THR A 415 -0.86 -1.45 12.35
C THR A 415 -2.33 -1.44 11.93
N GLN A 416 -2.82 -2.56 11.37
CA GLN A 416 -4.21 -3.04 11.53
C GLN A 416 -4.24 -4.57 11.67
N THR A 417 -4.55 -5.04 12.87
CA THR A 417 -4.26 -6.37 13.43
C THR A 417 -5.24 -7.50 13.04
N GLY A 418 -6.09 -7.33 12.02
CA GLY A 418 -7.09 -8.35 11.62
C GLY A 418 -6.84 -9.03 10.28
N GLY A 419 -6.42 -8.28 9.26
CA GLY A 419 -6.18 -8.79 7.90
C GLY A 419 -4.75 -9.27 7.63
N LEU A 420 -3.80 -8.89 8.50
CA LEU A 420 -2.37 -9.18 8.37
C LEU A 420 -2.05 -10.68 8.51
N ILE A 421 -2.81 -11.38 9.36
CA ILE A 421 -2.58 -12.79 9.72
C ILE A 421 -2.73 -13.71 8.49
N GLY A 422 -3.66 -13.42 7.58
CA GLY A 422 -3.92 -14.27 6.42
C GLY A 422 -2.86 -14.21 5.31
N THR A 423 -2.14 -13.10 5.17
CA THR A 423 -1.06 -12.99 4.16
C THR A 423 0.28 -13.47 4.71
N LEU A 424 0.55 -13.23 5.99
CA LEU A 424 1.80 -13.66 6.61
C LEU A 424 1.93 -15.18 6.72
N ALA A 425 0.81 -15.93 6.77
CA ALA A 425 0.79 -17.39 6.88
C ALA A 425 1.43 -18.14 5.70
N TYR A 426 1.63 -17.48 4.54
CA TYR A 426 2.25 -18.09 3.35
C TYR A 426 3.60 -17.47 3.01
N MET A 427 4.05 -16.47 3.77
CA MET A 427 5.33 -15.81 3.50
C MET A 427 6.49 -16.76 3.81
N SER A 428 7.49 -16.73 2.93
CA SER A 428 8.70 -17.49 3.16
C SER A 428 9.57 -16.86 4.27
N PRO A 429 10.47 -17.63 4.90
CA PRO A 429 11.39 -17.11 5.92
C PRO A 429 12.21 -15.92 5.43
N GLU A 430 12.64 -15.95 4.17
CA GLU A 430 13.36 -14.85 3.54
C GLU A 430 12.48 -13.61 3.32
N GLN A 431 11.17 -13.77 3.09
CA GLN A 431 10.25 -12.63 3.02
C GLN A 431 10.01 -12.00 4.39
N ILE A 432 9.85 -12.82 5.43
CA ILE A 432 9.64 -12.38 6.82
C ILE A 432 10.85 -11.62 7.35
N THR A 433 12.07 -12.09 7.04
CA THR A 433 13.33 -11.49 7.48
C THR A 433 13.82 -10.33 6.60
N GLY A 434 13.12 -10.00 5.50
CA GLY A 434 13.58 -9.03 4.51
C GLY A 434 14.81 -9.48 3.70
N ALA A 435 15.12 -10.77 3.71
CA ALA A 435 16.20 -11.36 2.92
C ALA A 435 15.93 -11.33 1.41
N PRO A 436 16.97 -11.42 0.55
CA PRO A 436 16.82 -11.47 -0.90
C PRO A 436 15.86 -12.60 -1.30
N ILE A 437 14.77 -12.19 -1.92
CA ILE A 437 13.72 -13.07 -2.39
C ILE A 437 14.16 -13.62 -3.76
N SER A 438 14.33 -14.94 -3.85
CA SER A 438 14.59 -15.66 -5.10
C SER A 438 13.38 -16.51 -5.50
N ILE A 439 13.50 -17.27 -6.58
CA ILE A 439 12.50 -18.28 -6.98
C ILE A 439 12.18 -19.28 -5.86
N ALA A 440 13.09 -19.46 -4.89
CA ALA A 440 12.90 -20.32 -3.74
C ALA A 440 11.75 -19.86 -2.83
N ALA A 441 11.44 -18.55 -2.80
CA ALA A 441 10.33 -18.03 -2.02
C ALA A 441 8.98 -18.51 -2.58
N ASP A 442 8.83 -18.55 -3.90
CA ASP A 442 7.63 -19.07 -4.56
C ASP A 442 7.46 -20.57 -4.29
N LEU A 443 8.57 -21.33 -4.25
CA LEU A 443 8.56 -22.75 -3.89
C LEU A 443 8.09 -22.98 -2.45
N TYR A 444 8.57 -22.17 -1.51
CA TYR A 444 8.14 -22.27 -0.11
C TYR A 444 6.66 -21.93 0.05
N ALA A 445 6.21 -20.81 -0.54
CA ALA A 445 4.83 -20.37 -0.49
C ALA A 445 3.89 -21.39 -1.18
N LEU A 446 4.33 -22.02 -2.27
CA LEU A 446 3.66 -23.17 -2.88
C LEU A 446 3.63 -24.37 -1.91
N GLY A 447 4.72 -24.66 -1.20
CA GLY A 447 4.77 -25.71 -0.15
C GLY A 447 3.72 -25.51 0.94
N VAL A 448 3.59 -24.29 1.46
CA VAL A 448 2.54 -23.96 2.46
C VAL A 448 1.15 -24.16 1.87
N THR A 449 0.94 -23.68 0.64
CA THR A 449 -0.34 -23.79 -0.07
C THR A 449 -0.72 -25.26 -0.33
N LEU A 450 0.23 -26.10 -0.72
CA LEU A 450 0.01 -27.53 -0.95
C LEU A 450 -0.24 -28.27 0.37
N PHE A 451 0.48 -27.92 1.43
CA PHE A 451 0.23 -28.48 2.77
C PHE A 451 -1.21 -28.24 3.20
N GLU A 452 -1.71 -27.01 3.04
CA GLU A 452 -3.10 -26.68 3.35
C GLU A 452 -4.09 -27.39 2.42
N ALA A 453 -3.79 -27.50 1.12
CA ALA A 453 -4.66 -28.16 0.17
C ALA A 453 -4.84 -29.66 0.46
N VAL A 454 -3.80 -30.36 0.94
CA VAL A 454 -3.87 -31.79 1.23
C VAL A 454 -4.37 -32.10 2.65
N THR A 455 -4.05 -31.25 3.63
CA THR A 455 -4.43 -31.50 5.04
C THR A 455 -5.69 -30.75 5.48
N GLY A 456 -6.06 -29.68 4.76
CA GLY A 456 -7.08 -28.72 5.17
C GLY A 456 -6.66 -27.82 6.34
N ARG A 457 -5.37 -27.77 6.68
CA ARG A 457 -4.80 -27.00 7.79
C ARG A 457 -3.48 -26.36 7.37
N LEU A 458 -3.14 -25.19 7.92
CA LEU A 458 -1.80 -24.61 7.71
C LEU A 458 -0.73 -25.43 8.46
N PRO A 459 0.53 -25.44 7.97
CA PRO A 459 1.63 -26.11 8.65
C PRO A 459 1.99 -25.44 9.99
N PHE A 460 1.73 -24.13 10.12
CA PHE A 460 2.02 -23.32 11.32
C PHE A 460 0.76 -22.53 11.70
N LEU A 461 0.26 -22.74 12.93
CA LEU A 461 -1.01 -22.21 13.44
C LEU A 461 -0.88 -21.59 14.85
N GLY A 462 0.35 -21.46 15.38
CA GLY A 462 0.61 -20.98 16.74
C GLY A 462 0.48 -19.46 16.91
N PRO A 463 0.48 -18.97 18.17
CA PRO A 463 0.40 -17.53 18.48
C PRO A 463 1.60 -16.73 17.96
N ASP A 464 2.72 -17.40 17.66
CA ASP A 464 3.94 -16.83 17.10
C ASP A 464 4.29 -17.49 15.74
N PHE A 465 3.31 -17.53 14.82
CA PHE A 465 3.50 -18.14 13.50
C PHE A 465 4.71 -17.57 12.74
N VAL A 466 5.12 -16.33 13.03
CA VAL A 466 6.35 -15.72 12.49
C VAL A 466 7.57 -16.53 12.92
N ALA A 467 7.76 -16.78 14.23
CA ALA A 467 8.84 -17.62 14.71
C ALA A 467 8.77 -19.06 14.16
N GLN A 468 7.57 -19.61 13.99
CA GLN A 468 7.39 -20.95 13.41
C GLN A 468 7.84 -21.02 11.95
N HIS A 469 7.51 -20.00 11.15
CA HIS A 469 8.02 -19.90 9.78
C HIS A 469 9.55 -19.78 9.77
N LEU A 470 10.16 -19.08 10.74
CA LEU A 470 11.61 -18.88 10.80
C LEU A 470 12.40 -20.10 11.32
N GLY A 471 11.88 -20.85 12.28
CA GLY A 471 12.67 -21.83 13.03
C GLY A 471 12.06 -23.22 13.22
N GLU A 472 10.73 -23.39 13.14
CA GLU A 472 10.10 -24.68 13.44
C GLU A 472 10.00 -25.60 12.22
N LEU A 473 10.26 -26.90 12.41
CA LEU A 473 10.02 -27.90 11.38
C LEU A 473 8.51 -28.09 11.13
N PRO A 474 8.06 -28.19 9.87
CA PRO A 474 6.66 -28.46 9.59
C PRO A 474 6.27 -29.86 10.06
N PRO A 475 5.04 -30.07 10.55
CA PRO A 475 4.53 -31.41 10.84
C PRO A 475 4.46 -32.23 9.55
N ALA A 476 4.55 -33.56 9.66
CA ALA A 476 4.29 -34.44 8.52
C ALA A 476 2.82 -34.31 8.09
N ALA A 477 2.54 -34.16 6.80
CA ALA A 477 1.19 -33.98 6.30
C ALA A 477 0.32 -35.22 6.57
N SER A 478 0.91 -36.41 6.50
CA SER A 478 0.29 -37.69 6.90
C SER A 478 -0.11 -37.75 8.38
N SER A 479 0.55 -36.99 9.25
CA SER A 479 0.19 -36.88 10.68
C SER A 479 -0.91 -35.85 10.94
N ALA A 480 -1.11 -34.91 10.01
CA ALA A 480 -2.08 -33.83 10.13
C ALA A 480 -3.45 -34.15 9.50
N GLY A 481 -3.51 -35.10 8.55
CA GLY A 481 -4.74 -35.53 7.87
C GLY A 481 -4.81 -37.04 7.63
N THR A 482 -6.02 -37.61 7.70
CA THR A 482 -6.25 -39.07 7.65
C THR A 482 -6.25 -39.68 6.25
N ASP A 483 -6.21 -38.87 5.19
CA ASP A 483 -6.32 -39.31 3.78
C ASP A 483 -5.21 -38.70 2.89
N VAL A 484 -4.04 -38.44 3.47
CA VAL A 484 -2.88 -37.88 2.76
C VAL A 484 -1.98 -39.03 2.27
N ALA A 485 -1.75 -39.10 0.96
CA ALA A 485 -0.85 -40.10 0.38
C ALA A 485 0.58 -39.92 0.93
N PRO A 486 1.28 -41.00 1.37
CA PRO A 486 2.60 -40.89 2.01
C PRO A 486 3.67 -40.18 1.18
N GLY A 487 3.55 -40.19 -0.15
CA GLY A 487 4.47 -39.50 -1.04
C GLY A 487 4.41 -37.96 -0.96
N TRP A 488 3.39 -37.37 -0.32
CA TRP A 488 3.32 -35.92 -0.08
C TRP A 488 4.32 -35.43 0.97
N ASP A 489 4.61 -36.23 2.00
CA ASP A 489 5.50 -35.84 3.08
C ASP A 489 6.89 -35.42 2.59
N PRO A 490 7.64 -36.22 1.79
CA PRO A 490 8.97 -35.81 1.33
C PRO A 490 8.94 -34.55 0.45
N ILE A 491 7.91 -34.40 -0.39
CA ILE A 491 7.75 -33.22 -1.25
C ILE A 491 7.56 -31.97 -0.38
N LEU A 492 6.65 -32.02 0.59
CA LEU A 492 6.34 -30.88 1.46
C LEU A 492 7.51 -30.56 2.41
N THR A 493 8.21 -31.57 2.92
CA THR A 493 9.43 -31.39 3.72
C THR A 493 10.49 -30.63 2.94
N ASN A 494 10.73 -30.98 1.67
CA ASN A 494 11.74 -30.33 0.83
C ASN A 494 11.36 -28.89 0.43
N LEU A 495 10.06 -28.59 0.24
CA LEU A 495 9.60 -27.24 -0.07
C LEU A 495 9.64 -26.30 1.13
N LEU A 496 9.39 -26.83 2.34
CA LEU A 496 9.28 -26.05 3.58
C LEU A 496 10.59 -25.95 4.37
N VAL A 497 11.72 -26.34 3.77
CA VAL A 497 13.06 -26.11 4.33
C VAL A 497 13.28 -24.60 4.51
N LYS A 498 13.85 -24.19 5.65
CA LYS A 498 13.95 -22.77 6.01
C LYS A 498 14.96 -22.03 5.16
N ASN A 499 16.13 -22.62 4.98
CA ASN A 499 17.16 -22.09 4.11
C ASN A 499 16.76 -22.26 2.63
N PRO A 500 16.64 -21.17 1.84
CA PRO A 500 16.25 -21.26 0.43
C PRO A 500 17.23 -22.07 -0.43
N GLY A 501 18.51 -22.13 -0.06
CA GLY A 501 19.53 -22.89 -0.79
C GLY A 501 19.41 -24.42 -0.65
N ASP A 502 18.71 -24.88 0.38
CA ASP A 502 18.55 -26.30 0.71
C ASP A 502 17.18 -26.86 0.27
N ARG A 503 16.30 -26.01 -0.30
CA ARG A 503 15.00 -26.41 -0.85
C ARG A 503 15.16 -27.21 -2.15
N THR A 504 14.08 -27.85 -2.61
CA THR A 504 14.04 -28.50 -3.92
C THR A 504 14.65 -27.59 -4.99
N PRO A 505 15.73 -28.04 -5.68
CA PRO A 505 16.61 -27.12 -6.40
C PRO A 505 15.95 -26.49 -7.63
N THR A 506 14.98 -27.16 -8.26
CA THR A 506 14.28 -26.63 -9.44
C THR A 506 12.79 -26.98 -9.49
N LEU A 507 12.01 -26.13 -10.15
CA LEU A 507 10.60 -26.42 -10.50
C LEU A 507 10.45 -27.69 -11.35
N ALA A 508 11.46 -28.00 -12.17
CA ALA A 508 11.49 -29.21 -13.00
C ALA A 508 11.64 -30.50 -12.15
N ASP A 509 12.40 -30.45 -11.06
CA ASP A 509 12.52 -31.57 -10.13
C ASP A 509 11.23 -31.75 -9.33
N LEU A 510 10.63 -30.65 -8.83
CA LEU A 510 9.33 -30.68 -8.17
C LEU A 510 8.23 -31.25 -9.10
N ARG A 511 8.21 -30.85 -10.37
CA ARG A 511 7.29 -31.39 -11.38
C ARG A 511 7.43 -32.91 -11.49
N ARG A 512 8.67 -33.42 -11.56
CA ARG A 512 8.96 -34.86 -11.68
C ARG A 512 8.49 -35.62 -10.45
N GLU A 513 8.75 -35.09 -9.25
CA GLU A 513 8.28 -35.66 -7.98
C GLU A 513 6.75 -35.76 -7.95
N LEU A 514 6.05 -34.67 -8.29
CA LEU A 514 4.58 -34.65 -8.34
C LEU A 514 4.01 -35.58 -9.40
N GLU A 515 4.61 -35.68 -10.59
CA GLU A 515 4.17 -36.60 -11.65
C GLU A 515 4.30 -38.07 -11.22
N SER A 516 5.35 -38.38 -10.44
CA SER A 516 5.60 -39.73 -9.91
C SER A 516 4.74 -40.10 -8.70
N LEU A 517 4.03 -39.13 -8.11
CA LEU A 517 3.20 -39.32 -6.92
C LEU A 517 1.99 -40.20 -7.24
N ASP A 518 1.89 -41.35 -6.56
CA ASP A 518 0.69 -42.18 -6.60
C ASP A 518 -0.42 -41.57 -5.72
N VAL A 519 -1.51 -41.17 -6.38
CA VAL A 519 -2.66 -40.50 -5.76
C VAL A 519 -3.94 -41.35 -5.87
N GLY A 520 -3.81 -42.66 -6.12
CA GLY A 520 -4.90 -43.64 -5.92
C GLY A 520 -6.09 -43.56 -6.89
N GLY A 521 -5.97 -42.92 -8.05
CA GLY A 521 -7.08 -42.75 -9.00
C GLY A 521 -6.79 -43.19 -10.44
N ARG A 522 -7.37 -44.32 -10.86
CA ARG A 522 -7.51 -44.73 -12.27
C ARG A 522 -8.49 -43.79 -13.01
N GLY A 523 -8.04 -43.14 -14.09
CA GLY A 523 -8.86 -42.39 -15.06
C GLY A 523 -7.98 -41.62 -16.07
N PRO A 524 -8.35 -41.52 -17.37
CA PRO A 524 -7.43 -41.65 -18.49
C PRO A 524 -6.47 -40.47 -18.68
N VAL A 525 -5.18 -40.81 -18.81
CA VAL A 525 -4.15 -39.93 -19.36
C VAL A 525 -4.43 -39.79 -20.85
N THR A 526 -5.04 -38.67 -21.26
CA THR A 526 -4.98 -38.26 -22.67
C THR A 526 -3.53 -37.89 -22.97
N SER A 527 -2.93 -38.66 -23.87
CA SER A 527 -1.51 -38.62 -24.23
C SER A 527 -1.00 -37.23 -24.63
N PRO A 528 0.28 -36.90 -24.39
CA PRO A 528 0.87 -35.65 -24.85
C PRO A 528 0.99 -35.65 -26.38
N ARG A 529 0.61 -34.51 -27.01
CA ARG A 529 0.95 -34.21 -28.41
C ARG A 529 2.47 -34.05 -28.57
N PRO A 530 3.03 -34.33 -29.77
CA PRO A 530 4.47 -34.43 -29.96
C PRO A 530 5.16 -33.07 -29.86
N ARG A 531 6.38 -33.13 -29.31
CA ARG A 531 7.35 -32.04 -29.12
C ARG A 531 7.66 -31.35 -30.45
N ARG A 532 7.77 -30.01 -30.41
CA ARG A 532 8.58 -29.25 -31.37
C ARG A 532 9.94 -29.00 -30.73
N ASP A 533 10.99 -29.41 -31.43
CA ASP A 533 12.37 -29.27 -31.01
C ASP A 533 12.75 -27.79 -30.82
N SER A 534 12.93 -27.36 -29.58
CA SER A 534 13.77 -26.20 -29.27
C SER A 534 15.12 -26.74 -28.79
N LYS A 535 16.13 -26.60 -29.64
CA LYS A 535 17.52 -27.01 -29.40
C LYS A 535 18.00 -26.53 -28.02
N THR A 536 18.50 -27.45 -27.20
CA THR A 536 19.21 -27.18 -25.96
C THR A 536 20.43 -26.30 -26.27
N HIS A 537 20.43 -25.05 -25.83
CA HIS A 537 21.64 -24.23 -25.79
C HIS A 537 22.14 -24.29 -24.34
N SER A 538 23.39 -24.73 -24.16
CA SER A 538 24.05 -24.79 -22.87
C SER A 538 24.23 -23.37 -22.32
N ILE A 539 23.91 -23.17 -21.03
CA ILE A 539 24.13 -21.92 -20.28
C ILE A 539 25.61 -21.47 -20.37
N ALA A 540 26.54 -22.41 -20.57
CA ALA A 540 27.95 -22.09 -20.74
C ALA A 540 28.26 -21.30 -22.03
N GLN A 541 27.49 -21.52 -23.11
CA GLN A 541 27.70 -20.78 -24.37
C GLN A 541 27.08 -19.37 -24.35
N LEU A 542 26.08 -19.12 -23.49
CA LEU A 542 25.51 -17.78 -23.31
C LEU A 542 26.32 -16.89 -22.36
N ALA A 543 27.25 -17.48 -21.60
CA ALA A 543 28.16 -16.72 -20.72
C ALA A 543 29.35 -16.13 -21.48
N GLU A 544 29.72 -16.65 -22.65
CA GLU A 544 30.87 -16.19 -23.43
C GLU A 544 30.53 -15.08 -24.45
N GLU A 545 29.25 -14.88 -24.81
CA GLU A 545 28.86 -13.94 -25.89
C GLU A 545 28.16 -12.64 -25.41
N GLY A 546 28.16 -12.34 -24.11
CA GLY A 546 27.58 -11.11 -23.57
C GLY A 546 28.62 -10.18 -22.95
N GLU A 547 29.18 -9.24 -23.73
CA GLU A 547 29.96 -8.13 -23.17
C GLU A 547 29.16 -7.37 -22.11
N ALA A 548 29.76 -7.28 -20.93
CA ALA A 548 29.13 -7.00 -19.65
C ALA A 548 28.84 -5.51 -19.40
N LYS A 549 27.64 -5.22 -18.87
CA LYS A 549 27.49 -4.07 -17.96
C LYS A 549 27.92 -4.52 -16.56
N PRO A 550 28.79 -3.78 -15.84
CA PRO A 550 29.20 -4.16 -14.49
C PRO A 550 28.00 -4.11 -13.55
N ARG A 551 27.80 -5.20 -12.79
CA ARG A 551 26.70 -5.37 -11.83
C ARG A 551 26.65 -4.26 -10.79
N TYR A 552 27.81 -3.80 -10.33
CA TYR A 552 27.97 -2.72 -9.36
C TYR A 552 28.42 -1.44 -10.07
N GLN A 553 27.70 -0.34 -9.84
CA GLN A 553 28.02 0.98 -10.39
C GLN A 553 28.05 2.04 -9.28
N PHE A 554 28.60 3.21 -9.59
CA PHE A 554 28.67 4.37 -8.69
C PHE A 554 29.44 4.07 -7.39
N GLU A 555 30.64 3.51 -7.51
CA GLU A 555 31.49 3.19 -6.37
C GLU A 555 32.00 4.47 -5.69
N THR A 556 31.50 4.75 -4.50
CA THR A 556 31.96 5.83 -3.62
C THR A 556 32.82 5.23 -2.50
N PRO A 557 34.10 5.59 -2.34
CA PRO A 557 34.91 5.12 -1.22
C PRO A 557 34.28 5.45 0.14
N LEU A 558 34.17 4.46 1.01
CA LEU A 558 33.71 4.63 2.41
C LEU A 558 34.87 4.64 3.40
N GLY A 559 35.99 4.01 3.05
CA GLY A 559 37.18 3.93 3.91
C GLY A 559 38.02 2.71 3.61
N ALA A 560 39.02 2.46 4.44
CA ALA A 560 39.87 1.27 4.34
C ALA A 560 40.22 0.76 5.74
N THR A 561 40.39 -0.55 5.85
CA THR A 561 41.04 -1.19 7.00
C THR A 561 42.47 -1.56 6.62
N PRO A 562 43.33 -1.97 7.58
CA PRO A 562 44.66 -2.49 7.24
C PRO A 562 44.66 -3.69 6.28
N LEU A 563 43.51 -4.35 6.10
CA LEU A 563 43.37 -5.59 5.32
C LEU A 563 42.46 -5.42 4.08
N SER A 564 41.78 -4.28 3.90
CA SER A 564 40.74 -4.15 2.88
C SER A 564 40.37 -2.71 2.53
N GLN A 565 39.71 -2.53 1.40
CA GLN A 565 39.07 -1.27 1.00
C GLN A 565 37.55 -1.42 0.98
N LEU A 566 36.83 -0.45 1.56
CA LEU A 566 35.38 -0.38 1.56
C LEU A 566 34.89 0.68 0.57
N VAL A 567 34.00 0.27 -0.32
CA VAL A 567 33.30 1.15 -1.24
C VAL A 567 31.80 0.96 -1.11
N ARG A 568 31.05 2.04 -1.16
CA ARG A 568 29.61 2.02 -1.37
C ARG A 568 29.35 1.90 -2.86
N ALA A 569 28.49 0.98 -3.28
CA ALA A 569 28.10 0.84 -4.68
C ALA A 569 26.59 0.68 -4.78
N VAL A 570 26.05 0.82 -5.99
CA VAL A 570 24.68 0.46 -6.32
C VAL A 570 24.70 -0.85 -7.08
N ASP A 571 24.04 -1.89 -6.55
CA ASP A 571 23.76 -3.11 -7.30
C ASP A 571 22.69 -2.77 -8.35
N THR A 572 23.09 -2.62 -9.60
CA THR A 572 22.21 -2.18 -10.70
C THR A 572 21.16 -3.21 -11.10
N VAL A 573 21.34 -4.48 -10.69
CA VAL A 573 20.39 -5.56 -10.91
C VAL A 573 19.28 -5.52 -9.85
N LEU A 574 19.64 -5.15 -8.63
CA LEU A 574 18.74 -5.14 -7.46
C LEU A 574 18.30 -3.74 -7.02
N ASP A 575 18.80 -2.69 -7.68
CA ASP A 575 18.57 -1.26 -7.41
C ASP A 575 18.65 -0.91 -5.92
N ARG A 576 19.77 -1.30 -5.28
CA ARG A 576 20.02 -1.05 -3.86
C ARG A 576 21.46 -0.65 -3.60
N SER A 577 21.64 0.14 -2.54
CA SER A 577 22.96 0.47 -2.02
C SER A 577 23.57 -0.74 -1.31
N VAL A 578 24.82 -1.04 -1.64
CA VAL A 578 25.62 -2.09 -1.01
C VAL A 578 26.95 -1.53 -0.54
N VAL A 579 27.55 -2.20 0.43
CA VAL A 579 28.94 -1.96 0.85
C VAL A 579 29.77 -3.11 0.34
N ILE A 580 30.77 -2.84 -0.49
CA ILE A 580 31.70 -3.83 -1.02
C ILE A 580 33.02 -3.65 -0.27
N GLU A 581 33.47 -4.70 0.39
CA GLU A 581 34.77 -4.79 1.04
C GLU A 581 35.67 -5.71 0.20
N ARG A 582 36.80 -5.16 -0.23
CA ARG A 582 37.79 -5.85 -1.07
C ARG A 582 39.04 -6.11 -0.24
N PHE A 583 39.34 -7.37 0.02
CA PHE A 583 40.45 -7.74 0.90
C PHE A 583 41.77 -7.92 0.12
N ASP A 584 42.89 -7.65 0.79
CA ASP A 584 44.23 -7.86 0.23
C ASP A 584 44.65 -9.34 0.22
N GLN A 585 45.90 -9.61 -0.17
CA GLN A 585 46.41 -10.98 -0.33
C GLN A 585 46.95 -11.63 0.96
N SER A 586 46.93 -10.94 2.11
CA SER A 586 47.51 -11.43 3.37
C SER A 586 46.75 -12.62 3.98
N ASP A 587 47.43 -13.34 4.88
CA ASP A 587 46.82 -14.40 5.69
C ASP A 587 45.81 -13.84 6.70
N ASP A 588 46.05 -12.62 7.21
CA ASP A 588 45.13 -11.95 8.13
C ASP A 588 43.85 -11.49 7.42
N ALA A 589 43.92 -11.09 6.14
CA ALA A 589 42.74 -10.88 5.30
C ALA A 589 41.91 -12.17 5.13
N THR A 590 42.57 -13.33 5.04
CA THR A 590 41.86 -14.62 4.95
C THR A 590 41.09 -14.92 6.24
N LYS A 591 41.67 -14.64 7.41
CA LYS A 591 40.99 -14.76 8.70
C LYS A 591 39.82 -13.76 8.81
N ALA A 592 39.99 -12.54 8.30
CA ALA A 592 38.93 -11.54 8.26
C ALA A 592 37.74 -11.96 7.38
N ILE A 593 38.00 -12.58 6.22
CA ILE A 593 36.95 -13.14 5.36
C ILE A 593 36.19 -14.28 6.07
N GLU A 594 36.88 -15.19 6.75
CA GLU A 594 36.22 -16.26 7.51
C GLU A 594 35.40 -15.70 8.68
N ARG A 595 35.86 -14.61 9.31
CA ARG A 595 35.07 -13.88 10.32
C ARG A 595 33.83 -13.23 9.70
N ALA A 596 33.96 -12.52 8.59
CA ALA A 596 32.82 -11.96 7.84
C ALA A 596 31.82 -13.06 7.45
N ARG A 597 32.30 -14.26 7.16
CA ARG A 597 31.46 -15.44 6.89
C ARG A 597 30.76 -15.97 8.13
N LEU A 598 31.43 -16.03 9.27
CA LEU A 598 30.80 -16.35 10.54
C LEU A 598 29.68 -15.35 10.84
N LEU A 599 29.98 -14.04 10.80
CA LEU A 599 29.01 -12.98 11.06
C LEU A 599 27.87 -12.97 10.03
N GLY A 600 28.17 -13.24 8.76
CA GLY A 600 27.16 -13.37 7.71
C GLY A 600 26.20 -14.55 7.87
N ARG A 601 26.53 -15.54 8.71
CA ARG A 601 25.64 -16.65 9.09
C ARG A 601 24.74 -16.32 10.28
N VAL A 602 25.03 -15.24 11.00
CA VAL A 602 24.25 -14.83 12.18
C VAL A 602 22.87 -14.39 11.74
N GLN A 603 21.84 -15.03 12.29
CA GLN A 603 20.45 -14.70 12.01
C GLN A 603 19.92 -13.71 13.05
N SER A 604 20.43 -12.49 13.02
CA SER A 604 20.02 -11.41 13.92
C SER A 604 19.72 -10.14 13.13
N PRO A 605 18.58 -9.46 13.40
CA PRO A 605 18.28 -8.17 12.76
C PRO A 605 19.23 -7.05 13.22
N PHE A 606 20.01 -7.30 14.27
CA PHE A 606 20.96 -6.34 14.84
C PHE A 606 22.40 -6.58 14.37
N VAL A 607 22.62 -7.48 13.41
CA VAL A 607 23.94 -7.72 12.79
C VAL A 607 23.84 -7.45 11.29
N GLN A 608 24.81 -6.71 10.76
CA GLN A 608 24.85 -6.33 9.36
C GLN A 608 24.94 -7.56 8.48
N ARG A 609 24.06 -7.59 7.50
CA ARG A 609 23.89 -8.72 6.63
C ARG A 609 24.96 -8.79 5.54
N ALA A 610 25.60 -9.96 5.43
CA ALA A 610 26.39 -10.30 4.26
C ALA A 610 25.47 -10.74 3.10
N LEU A 611 25.61 -10.10 1.94
CA LEU A 611 24.85 -10.36 0.71
C LEU A 611 25.57 -11.34 -0.21
N SER A 612 26.90 -11.26 -0.25
CA SER A 612 27.76 -12.19 -0.98
C SER A 612 29.12 -12.23 -0.32
N LEU A 613 29.72 -13.42 -0.23
CA LEU A 613 31.06 -13.61 0.27
C LEU A 613 31.77 -14.56 -0.68
N ASP A 614 32.67 -14.01 -1.49
CA ASP A 614 33.47 -14.78 -2.42
C ASP A 614 34.92 -14.83 -1.93
N ARG A 615 35.30 -16.02 -1.45
CA ARG A 615 36.67 -16.29 -0.98
C ARG A 615 37.68 -16.34 -2.12
N SER A 616 37.26 -16.71 -3.32
CA SER A 616 38.13 -16.80 -4.50
C SER A 616 38.47 -15.41 -5.03
N SER A 617 37.49 -14.52 -5.10
CA SER A 617 37.69 -13.13 -5.51
C SER A 617 38.10 -12.21 -4.35
N ARG A 618 38.06 -12.70 -3.10
CA ARG A 618 38.32 -11.92 -1.86
C ARG A 618 37.44 -10.67 -1.75
N ILE A 619 36.18 -10.80 -2.15
CA ILE A 619 35.19 -9.72 -2.09
C ILE A 619 34.05 -10.15 -1.16
N ALA A 620 33.76 -9.28 -0.19
CA ALA A 620 32.55 -9.34 0.59
C ALA A 620 31.62 -8.21 0.18
N VAL A 621 30.36 -8.53 -0.03
CA VAL A 621 29.31 -7.55 -0.31
C VAL A 621 28.33 -7.61 0.84
N PHE A 622 28.10 -6.48 1.48
CA PHE A 622 27.20 -6.31 2.61
C PHE A 622 26.08 -5.35 2.25
N GLU A 623 25.00 -5.44 3.01
CA GLU A 623 23.95 -4.43 2.97
C GLU A 623 24.49 -3.08 3.47
N ALA A 624 24.08 -1.98 2.82
CA ALA A 624 24.42 -0.66 3.32
C ALA A 624 23.56 -0.36 4.57
N PRO A 625 24.18 -0.06 5.72
CA PRO A 625 23.44 0.19 6.95
C PRO A 625 22.59 1.46 6.80
N SER A 626 21.40 1.46 7.38
CA SER A 626 20.52 2.62 7.47
C SER A 626 20.84 3.40 8.74
N GLY A 627 21.21 4.68 8.59
CA GLY A 627 21.45 5.59 9.71
C GLY A 627 22.91 6.00 9.89
N ALA A 628 23.23 6.54 11.06
CA ALA A 628 24.54 7.10 11.38
C ALA A 628 25.32 6.19 12.33
N SER A 629 26.65 6.16 12.16
CA SER A 629 27.54 5.51 13.11
C SER A 629 27.36 6.12 14.50
N PHE A 630 27.44 5.31 15.54
CA PHE A 630 27.36 5.76 16.94
C PHE A 630 28.44 6.81 17.25
N ALA A 631 29.58 6.76 16.54
CA ALA A 631 30.63 7.78 16.65
C ALA A 631 30.24 9.15 16.08
N ASP A 632 29.41 9.19 15.03
CA ASP A 632 29.03 10.41 14.32
C ASP A 632 27.83 11.09 14.99
N ALA A 633 26.97 10.31 15.65
CA ALA A 633 25.77 10.78 16.33
C ALA A 633 25.52 9.96 17.60
N ALA A 634 26.27 10.26 18.67
CA ALA A 634 26.03 9.65 19.98
C ALA A 634 24.63 10.06 20.48
N PRO A 635 23.70 9.11 20.68
CA PRO A 635 22.32 9.46 21.00
C PRO A 635 22.21 9.87 22.47
N GLN A 636 21.38 10.87 22.77
CA GLN A 636 20.90 11.10 24.13
C GLN A 636 19.60 10.31 24.30
N LEU A 637 19.65 9.22 25.05
CA LEU A 637 18.51 8.31 25.22
C LEU A 637 17.98 8.35 26.66
N PRO A 638 16.66 8.39 26.87
CA PRO A 638 16.09 8.17 28.19
C PRO A 638 16.42 6.76 28.70
N PRO A 639 16.36 6.50 30.02
CA PRO A 639 16.82 5.23 30.60
C PRO A 639 16.15 3.98 30.00
N THR A 640 14.85 4.07 29.68
CA THR A 640 14.09 2.98 29.05
C THR A 640 14.56 2.66 27.64
N GLU A 641 14.94 3.68 26.86
CA GLU A 641 15.50 3.48 25.51
C GLU A 641 16.96 3.02 25.57
N THR A 642 17.72 3.48 26.55
CA THR A 642 19.07 2.96 26.86
C THR A 642 19.04 1.46 27.18
N LEU A 643 18.09 1.00 27.99
CA LEU A 643 17.91 -0.43 28.27
C LEU A 643 17.49 -1.22 27.02
N ARG A 644 16.60 -0.67 26.19
CA ARG A 644 16.23 -1.31 24.92
C ARG A 644 17.43 -1.44 23.99
N LEU A 645 18.26 -0.40 23.88
CA LEU A 645 19.50 -0.44 23.10
C LEU A 645 20.45 -1.53 23.64
N LEU A 646 20.65 -1.58 24.96
CA LEU A 646 21.45 -2.60 25.62
C LEU A 646 20.93 -4.01 25.31
N LYS A 647 19.62 -4.25 25.43
CA LYS A 647 18.97 -5.54 25.12
C LYS A 647 19.15 -5.93 23.65
N ARG A 648 19.00 -4.98 22.71
CA ARG A 648 19.18 -5.23 21.27
C ARG A 648 20.63 -5.61 20.94
N LEU A 649 21.60 -4.89 21.48
CA LEU A 649 23.02 -5.21 21.33
C LEU A 649 23.37 -6.56 21.99
N ALA A 650 22.84 -6.85 23.18
CA ALA A 650 23.05 -8.12 23.85
C ALA A 650 22.48 -9.29 23.03
N ARG A 651 21.31 -9.11 22.40
CA ARG A 651 20.71 -10.10 21.49
C ARG A 651 21.56 -10.32 20.24
N ALA A 652 22.16 -9.25 19.70
CA ALA A 652 23.10 -9.34 18.58
C ALA A 652 24.30 -10.22 18.96
N ALA A 653 24.95 -9.92 20.10
CA ALA A 653 26.08 -10.68 20.61
C ALA A 653 25.70 -12.14 20.93
N ALA A 654 24.56 -12.38 21.56
CA ALA A 654 24.05 -13.73 21.84
C ALA A 654 23.96 -14.57 20.56
N SER A 655 23.39 -13.99 19.50
CA SER A 655 23.24 -14.67 18.20
C SER A 655 24.59 -15.01 17.55
N ILE A 656 25.63 -14.23 17.83
CA ILE A 656 27.00 -14.50 17.35
C ILE A 656 27.64 -15.61 18.18
N HIS A 657 27.49 -15.56 19.51
CA HIS A 657 28.06 -16.53 20.44
C HIS A 657 27.43 -17.92 20.30
N GLU A 658 26.13 -17.99 19.98
CA GLU A 658 25.42 -19.26 19.67
C GLU A 658 26.06 -20.01 18.49
N LEU A 659 26.67 -19.30 17.54
CA LEU A 659 27.42 -19.89 16.42
C LEU A 659 28.87 -20.26 16.78
N GLY A 660 29.26 -20.13 18.05
CA GLY A 660 30.58 -20.47 18.55
C GLY A 660 31.68 -19.48 18.20
N GLY A 661 31.34 -18.20 17.95
CA GLY A 661 32.35 -17.15 17.76
C GLY A 661 31.96 -15.82 18.38
N CYS A 662 32.71 -14.77 18.06
CA CYS A 662 32.57 -13.44 18.66
C CYS A 662 32.64 -12.36 17.58
N HIS A 663 32.04 -11.19 17.83
CA HIS A 663 32.18 -10.01 16.99
C HIS A 663 33.56 -9.36 17.16
N GLY A 664 34.07 -9.28 18.39
CA GLY A 664 35.44 -8.91 18.81
C GLY A 664 35.93 -7.51 18.42
N ALA A 665 35.10 -6.72 17.75
CA ALA A 665 35.40 -5.35 17.33
C ALA A 665 34.21 -4.40 17.56
N ILE A 666 33.37 -4.68 18.57
CA ILE A 666 32.23 -3.81 18.92
C ILE A 666 32.79 -2.47 19.44
N ALA A 667 32.45 -1.38 18.79
CA ALA A 667 32.90 -0.03 19.10
C ALA A 667 31.95 1.00 18.47
N SER A 668 32.09 2.28 18.83
CA SER A 668 31.22 3.35 18.30
C SER A 668 31.20 3.46 16.77
N ARG A 669 32.27 3.04 16.08
CA ARG A 669 32.35 3.03 14.61
C ARG A 669 31.76 1.78 13.94
N THR A 670 31.55 0.71 14.70
CA THR A 670 31.01 -0.58 14.21
C THR A 670 29.58 -0.80 14.67
N VAL A 671 28.95 0.20 15.31
CA VAL A 671 27.53 0.21 15.61
C VAL A 671 26.89 1.37 14.87
N VAL A 672 25.91 1.08 14.01
CA VAL A 672 25.11 2.09 13.31
C VAL A 672 23.72 2.12 13.93
N LEU A 673 23.17 3.31 14.17
CA LEU A 673 21.82 3.52 14.67
C LEU A 673 20.95 4.12 13.56
N ASP A 674 19.78 3.51 13.34
CA ASP A 674 18.76 4.08 12.47
C ASP A 674 17.96 5.21 13.16
N ASP A 675 17.01 5.82 12.44
CA ASP A 675 16.16 6.91 12.94
C ASP A 675 15.29 6.49 14.15
N GLY A 676 15.17 5.19 14.45
CA GLY A 676 14.45 4.62 15.60
C GLY A 676 15.37 4.09 16.71
N ALA A 677 16.67 4.45 16.68
CA ALA A 677 17.69 3.96 17.61
C ALA A 677 17.79 2.42 17.65
N VAL A 678 17.52 1.76 16.52
CA VAL A 678 17.77 0.31 16.35
C VAL A 678 19.23 0.12 15.96
N PRO A 679 20.03 -0.65 16.74
CA PRO A 679 21.43 -0.85 16.45
C PRO A 679 21.64 -1.92 15.38
N THR A 680 22.59 -1.66 14.49
CA THR A 680 23.19 -2.64 13.59
C THR A 680 24.69 -2.76 13.89
N LEU A 681 25.11 -3.93 14.35
CA LEU A 681 26.53 -4.31 14.47
C LEU A 681 27.09 -4.59 13.08
N MET A 682 28.07 -3.81 12.66
CA MET A 682 28.69 -3.93 11.35
C MET A 682 29.45 -5.25 11.21
N ALA A 683 29.31 -5.93 10.09
CA ALA A 683 30.11 -7.11 9.73
C ALA A 683 31.23 -6.72 8.75
N ALA A 684 31.07 -5.57 8.07
CA ALA A 684 32.07 -4.98 7.20
C ALA A 684 33.05 -4.11 8.00
N GLY A 685 34.30 -4.05 7.55
CA GLY A 685 35.26 -3.04 8.02
C GLY A 685 35.80 -3.26 9.44
N LEU A 686 35.76 -4.49 9.95
CA LEU A 686 36.16 -4.82 11.32
C LEU A 686 37.67 -4.76 11.58
N GLY A 687 38.51 -4.74 10.55
CA GLY A 687 39.98 -4.73 10.69
C GLY A 687 40.54 -6.05 11.23
N ILE A 688 41.70 -6.00 11.88
CA ILE A 688 42.35 -7.18 12.47
C ILE A 688 41.71 -7.47 13.84
N VAL A 689 41.16 -8.67 14.01
CA VAL A 689 40.59 -9.13 15.28
C VAL A 689 41.18 -10.49 15.65
N THR A 690 41.92 -10.56 16.76
CA THR A 690 42.62 -11.77 17.22
C THR A 690 42.13 -12.17 18.61
N ASP A 691 41.81 -13.46 18.77
CA ASP A 691 41.58 -14.13 20.06
C ASP A 691 40.44 -13.58 20.94
N ALA A 692 39.47 -12.87 20.36
CA ALA A 692 38.31 -12.35 21.07
C ALA A 692 37.43 -13.46 21.66
N GLN A 693 37.00 -13.25 22.91
CA GLN A 693 36.09 -14.10 23.67
C GLN A 693 34.71 -13.45 23.83
N PRO A 694 33.66 -14.23 24.16
CA PRO A 694 32.32 -13.70 24.39
C PRO A 694 32.25 -12.53 25.38
N ILE A 695 33.10 -12.58 26.41
CA ILE A 695 33.21 -11.54 27.43
C ILE A 695 33.71 -10.20 26.87
N ASP A 696 34.53 -10.22 25.81
CA ASP A 696 35.06 -9.00 25.20
C ASP A 696 33.94 -8.22 24.50
N ASP A 697 33.02 -8.91 23.82
CA ASP A 697 31.83 -8.32 23.22
C ASP A 697 30.89 -7.74 24.28
N VAL A 698 30.68 -8.46 25.38
CA VAL A 698 29.88 -8.00 26.52
C VAL A 698 30.46 -6.72 27.12
N ASN A 699 31.77 -6.71 27.42
CA ASN A 699 32.46 -5.55 27.97
C ASN A 699 32.41 -4.35 27.02
N ALA A 700 32.55 -4.59 25.71
CA ALA A 700 32.46 -3.55 24.69
C ALA A 700 31.05 -2.95 24.60
N ILE A 701 30.00 -3.77 24.65
CA ILE A 701 28.60 -3.31 24.67
C ILE A 701 28.33 -2.48 25.92
N ILE A 702 28.72 -2.97 27.10
CA ILE A 702 28.54 -2.24 28.36
C ILE A 702 29.27 -0.89 28.31
N SER A 703 30.51 -0.89 27.84
CA SER A 703 31.31 0.34 27.71
C SER A 703 30.64 1.34 26.78
N LEU A 704 30.15 0.88 25.61
CA LEU A 704 29.47 1.73 24.64
C LEU A 704 28.22 2.37 25.25
N VAL A 705 27.37 1.59 25.90
CA VAL A 705 26.13 2.09 26.51
C VAL A 705 26.42 2.98 27.73
N ALA A 706 27.45 2.68 28.52
CA ALA A 706 27.87 3.52 29.65
C ALA A 706 28.28 4.94 29.22
N THR A 707 28.81 5.11 27.99
CA THR A 707 29.11 6.46 27.46
C THR A 707 27.86 7.32 27.25
N ILE A 708 26.70 6.72 26.97
CA ILE A 708 25.42 7.43 26.79
C ILE A 708 24.97 8.03 28.12
N VAL A 709 25.10 7.24 29.19
CA VAL A 709 24.59 7.60 30.52
C VAL A 709 25.65 8.34 31.36
N GLY A 710 26.91 8.34 30.93
CA GLY A 710 28.01 8.99 31.64
C GLY A 710 28.43 8.25 32.91
N THR A 711 28.43 6.93 32.89
CA THR A 711 28.74 6.09 34.07
C THR A 711 30.00 5.24 33.88
N GLU A 712 30.45 4.60 34.95
CA GLU A 712 31.53 3.61 34.85
C GLU A 712 31.11 2.45 33.93
N PRO A 713 32.03 1.90 33.13
CA PRO A 713 31.75 0.85 32.14
C PRO A 713 31.58 -0.53 32.81
N THR A 714 30.69 -0.61 33.80
CA THR A 714 30.30 -1.84 34.48
C THR A 714 28.80 -2.01 34.39
N PHE A 715 28.32 -3.24 34.24
CA PHE A 715 26.88 -3.49 34.18
C PHE A 715 26.18 -3.05 35.48
N ALA A 716 26.85 -3.15 36.63
CA ALA A 716 26.35 -2.64 37.91
C ALA A 716 26.17 -1.12 37.97
N ALA A 717 27.13 -0.35 37.45
CA ALA A 717 26.99 1.10 37.36
C ALA A 717 25.88 1.50 36.37
N LEU A 718 25.81 0.83 35.22
CA LEU A 718 24.75 1.06 34.23
C LEU A 718 23.36 0.76 34.79
N ALA A 719 23.19 -0.39 35.43
CA ALA A 719 21.92 -0.79 36.02
C ALA A 719 21.49 0.19 37.12
N ARG A 720 22.40 0.55 38.04
CA ARG A 720 22.13 1.55 39.08
C ARG A 720 21.68 2.88 38.49
N SER A 721 22.40 3.40 37.49
CA SER A 721 22.07 4.68 36.88
C SER A 721 20.68 4.72 36.26
N VAL A 722 20.23 3.61 35.67
CA VAL A 722 18.90 3.53 35.07
C VAL A 722 17.80 3.35 36.14
N THR A 723 18.10 2.64 37.23
CA THR A 723 17.11 2.40 38.29
C THR A 723 17.00 3.50 39.33
N GLU A 724 18.06 4.28 39.55
CA GLU A 724 18.07 5.44 40.46
C GLU A 724 17.06 6.49 40.01
N GLU A 725 16.93 6.71 38.70
CA GLU A 725 15.95 7.65 38.13
C GLU A 725 14.50 7.22 38.39
N VAL A 726 14.26 5.92 38.59
CA VAL A 726 12.93 5.31 38.77
C VAL A 726 12.66 4.93 40.24
N GLY A 727 13.66 5.03 41.12
CA GLY A 727 13.54 4.72 42.55
C GLY A 727 13.31 3.24 42.88
N THR A 728 13.77 2.33 42.02
CA THR A 728 13.57 0.87 42.16
C THR A 728 14.85 0.14 42.57
N THR A 729 14.73 -0.94 43.33
CA THR A 729 15.87 -1.79 43.73
C THR A 729 16.01 -2.99 42.79
N ILE A 730 17.23 -3.23 42.31
CA ILE A 730 17.51 -4.33 41.36
C ILE A 730 17.75 -5.64 42.13
N PRO A 731 17.18 -6.78 41.70
CA PRO A 731 17.54 -8.09 42.23
C PRO A 731 19.01 -8.44 41.95
N ALA A 732 19.66 -9.21 42.82
CA ALA A 732 21.03 -9.65 42.59
C ALA A 732 21.12 -10.51 41.31
N TYR A 733 22.05 -10.18 40.43
CA TYR A 733 22.32 -10.93 39.20
C TYR A 733 23.82 -11.26 39.08
N PRO A 734 24.18 -12.39 38.47
CA PRO A 734 25.57 -12.73 38.19
C PRO A 734 26.14 -11.79 37.10
N THR A 735 27.42 -11.47 37.19
CA THR A 735 28.10 -10.66 36.17
C THR A 735 27.96 -11.33 34.80
N PRO A 736 27.44 -10.63 33.78
CA PRO A 736 27.32 -11.17 32.43
C PRO A 736 28.68 -11.58 31.86
N ILE A 737 28.74 -12.75 31.23
CA ILE A 737 29.96 -13.30 30.62
C ILE A 737 29.84 -13.54 29.10
N ASP A 738 28.61 -13.50 28.59
CA ASP A 738 28.27 -13.64 27.17
C ASP A 738 26.99 -12.85 26.86
N GLY A 739 26.60 -12.78 25.58
CA GLY A 739 25.41 -12.05 25.15
C GLY A 739 24.10 -12.57 25.74
N GLU A 740 23.99 -13.88 26.01
CA GLU A 740 22.78 -14.48 26.59
C GLU A 740 22.59 -14.02 28.04
N THR A 741 23.64 -14.15 28.85
CA THR A 741 23.65 -13.67 30.24
C THR A 741 23.52 -12.15 30.33
N LEU A 742 24.07 -11.40 29.38
CA LEU A 742 23.89 -9.94 29.31
C LEU A 742 22.43 -9.57 28.99
N TYR A 743 21.82 -10.27 28.03
CA TYR A 743 20.41 -10.06 27.68
C TYR A 743 19.50 -10.36 28.87
N ALA A 744 19.70 -11.51 29.53
CA ALA A 744 18.93 -11.89 30.71
C ALA A 744 19.08 -10.88 31.86
N ALA A 745 20.31 -10.42 32.13
CA ALA A 745 20.53 -9.39 33.15
C ALA A 745 19.85 -8.06 32.79
N ALA A 746 19.93 -7.63 31.53
CA ALA A 746 19.27 -6.40 31.07
C ALA A 746 17.73 -6.51 31.11
N ASP A 747 17.18 -7.69 30.81
CA ASP A 747 15.74 -7.95 30.87
C ASP A 747 15.20 -7.90 32.30
N LEU A 748 15.95 -8.41 33.28
CA LEU A 748 15.59 -8.29 34.69
C LEU A 748 15.53 -6.83 35.16
N VAL A 749 16.48 -6.00 34.71
CA VAL A 749 16.48 -4.56 35.02
C VAL A 749 15.27 -3.87 34.37
N ASP A 750 14.97 -4.20 33.11
CA ASP A 750 13.82 -3.65 32.37
C ASP A 750 12.49 -4.02 33.05
N ILE A 751 12.31 -5.27 33.47
CA ILE A 751 11.14 -5.72 34.24
C ILE A 751 11.00 -4.94 35.54
N ALA A 752 12.09 -4.75 36.29
CA ALA A 752 12.07 -3.99 37.55
C ALA A 752 11.71 -2.51 37.35
N VAL A 753 12.17 -1.90 36.26
CA VAL A 753 11.83 -0.52 35.87
C VAL A 753 10.37 -0.42 35.44
N LEU A 754 9.88 -1.32 34.60
CA LEU A 754 8.48 -1.34 34.14
C LEU A 754 7.49 -1.54 35.28
N ALA A 755 7.82 -2.43 36.22
CA ALA A 755 7.03 -2.67 37.43
C ALA A 755 6.93 -1.43 38.32
N ALA A 756 8.04 -0.69 38.48
CA ALA A 756 8.07 0.55 39.25
C ALA A 756 7.28 1.70 38.57
N LEU A 757 7.22 1.71 37.23
CA LEU A 757 6.45 2.68 36.44
C LEU A 757 4.95 2.35 36.34
N GLY A 758 4.47 1.29 37.02
CA GLY A 758 3.04 0.94 37.05
C GLY A 758 2.48 0.35 35.76
N SER A 759 3.35 -0.07 34.82
CA SER A 759 2.93 -0.82 33.63
C SER A 759 2.69 -2.28 34.04
N ARG A 760 1.44 -2.74 33.96
CA ARG A 760 1.05 -4.13 34.25
C ARG A 760 1.32 -5.07 33.08
#